data_AF-A0A3B0KR86-F1
#
_entry.id   AF-A0A3B0KR86-F1
#
_cell.length_a   1.000
_cell.length_b   1.000
_cell.length_c   1.000
_cell.angle_alpha   90.00
_cell.angle_beta   90.00
_cell.angle_gamma   90.00
#
_symmetry.space_group_name_H-M   'P 1'
#
loop_
_entity.id
_entity.type
_entity.pdbx_description
1 polymer ?
#
loop_
_entity_poly.entity_id
_entity_poly.type
_entity_poly.pdbx_seq_one_letter_code
_entity_poly.pdbx_strand_id
1 'polypeptide(L)'
;MLNRMWLSGAGYRVFSLCLFQFLLLVVQDCRSERTNVGLIYENTEPDLEKIFHLAISRANEENEEMQLHGVAVAIEPGNSFETSKKLCRMLRQNLVAVFGPTTNLAARHAMSICDAKELPFLDTRSDFDAQLPTINLHPHPATMSVALKDMVMALGWESFTIVYESGEYLATVKELLQMYGTAGPTITVRRYELDLNGNYRNVLRRIRNADDYSLVVVGSMGTLPEFFKQAQQVGLVTSDYRYMIGNLDWHTMDLEPFQHAGTNITGLRLVSPDNEQVQDVAKALYESEEPFQNVSCPLTNSMALVYDGVQLLAETYKHVNFRPVPLSCGDDSAWDKGYTLVNYMKSLTLNGLTGPIRFDYEGLRTDFQLEVIELAVSGMQKIGLWSGEDGFQANRPAPALSLEPDMRSLVNKSFIVVTAISEPYGMLKETSEKLEGNDQFEGFGIELIDELSKKLGFSYTFRLQPDNKYGGLDPKTGEWNGMLREIIDNRADMGITDLTMTSERESGVDFTIPFMSLGIGILFRKPMKEPPKLFSFMSPFSGEVWLWLGLAYMGVSISMFVLGRLSPAEWDNPYPCIEEPTELENQFSFPNCLWFSVGALLQQGSELAPKAYSTRTVAAAWWFFTLILVSSYTANLAAFLTVESLVTPINDVDDLSKNKGGVNYGAKNGGSTFTFFKESNYPTYQKMYQFLTDNPQYMTNSNQEGVDRVENSNYAFLMESTTIEYITERRCTLTQVGALLDEKGYGIAMRKNWPYRDILSQAILEMQEQGLLTKMKTKWWKEKRGGGACSEEADSDASSLGFANLGGVYLVMFVGSCFGSLYGLVNCVVSIYWSARENKVNFKSELLDEIRFIIQCSGNTKAVKYPKNSSRSMASSKSKGSSISVDSLPEDPSEAEAAGKLPNHAKK
;
A
#
# COMPACT_ATOMS: atom_id res chain seq x y z
N MET A 1 -27.29 22.08 -118.25
CA MET A 1 -27.37 20.75 -118.89
C MET A 1 -27.61 19.74 -117.80
N LEU A 2 -28.79 19.09 -117.88
CA LEU A 2 -29.16 17.83 -117.28
C LEU A 2 -28.95 17.67 -115.75
N ASN A 3 -29.98 17.68 -114.91
CA ASN A 3 -31.28 17.01 -115.12
C ASN A 3 -31.08 15.60 -115.72
N ARG A 4 -30.18 14.81 -115.11
CA ARG A 4 -30.05 13.34 -115.23
C ARG A 4 -29.01 12.86 -114.21
N MET A 5 -29.41 12.75 -112.94
CA MET A 5 -28.77 11.77 -112.03
C MET A 5 -29.70 11.30 -110.90
N TRP A 6 -31.01 11.54 -111.04
CA TRP A 6 -32.01 10.57 -110.61
C TRP A 6 -31.95 9.40 -111.59
N LEU A 7 -31.08 8.41 -111.35
CA LEU A 7 -31.11 7.04 -111.89
C LEU A 7 -29.76 6.36 -111.66
N SER A 8 -29.48 6.01 -110.40
CA SER A 8 -28.59 4.90 -110.07
C SER A 8 -28.98 4.42 -108.68
N GLY A 9 -29.52 3.20 -108.61
CA GLY A 9 -30.13 2.57 -107.43
C GLY A 9 -29.17 2.24 -106.28
N ALA A 10 -28.12 3.04 -106.07
CA ALA A 10 -27.19 2.90 -104.97
C ALA A 10 -27.53 3.82 -103.78
N GLY A 11 -28.08 5.02 -104.01
CA GLY A 11 -28.39 5.98 -102.94
C GLY A 11 -29.57 5.57 -102.06
N TYR A 12 -30.59 4.93 -102.64
CA TYR A 12 -31.76 4.48 -101.89
C TYR A 12 -31.45 3.26 -100.99
N ARG A 13 -30.50 2.41 -101.38
CA ARG A 13 -30.06 1.28 -100.55
C ARG A 13 -29.21 1.75 -99.37
N VAL A 14 -28.33 2.74 -99.54
CA VAL A 14 -27.52 3.26 -98.43
C VAL A 14 -28.36 4.10 -97.47
N PHE A 15 -29.29 4.92 -97.98
CA PHE A 15 -30.19 5.70 -97.11
C PHE A 15 -31.22 4.80 -96.40
N SER A 16 -31.75 3.78 -97.08
CA SER A 16 -32.65 2.80 -96.45
C SER A 16 -31.92 1.87 -95.49
N LEU A 17 -30.66 1.46 -95.75
CA LEU A 17 -29.88 0.70 -94.77
C LEU A 17 -29.51 1.56 -93.57
N CYS A 18 -29.07 2.82 -93.75
CA CYS A 18 -28.80 3.71 -92.63
C CYS A 18 -30.06 4.04 -91.84
N LEU A 19 -31.22 4.25 -92.47
CA LEU A 19 -32.47 4.51 -91.77
C LEU A 19 -33.00 3.24 -91.08
N PHE A 20 -32.83 2.06 -91.67
CA PHE A 20 -33.23 0.78 -91.07
C PHE A 20 -32.27 0.35 -89.95
N GLN A 21 -30.99 0.71 -90.03
CA GLN A 21 -29.97 0.47 -89.02
C GLN A 21 -30.05 1.51 -87.89
N PHE A 22 -30.47 2.75 -88.18
CA PHE A 22 -30.83 3.77 -87.20
C PHE A 22 -32.18 3.45 -86.54
N LEU A 23 -33.17 2.93 -87.27
CA LEU A 23 -34.41 2.40 -86.68
C LEU A 23 -34.17 1.10 -85.90
N LEU A 24 -33.23 0.23 -86.29
CA LEU A 24 -32.83 -0.93 -85.50
C LEU A 24 -32.07 -0.50 -84.23
N LEU A 25 -31.22 0.53 -84.30
CA LEU A 25 -30.56 1.12 -83.12
C LEU A 25 -31.56 1.83 -82.20
N VAL A 26 -32.53 2.58 -82.75
CA VAL A 26 -33.58 3.28 -81.98
C VAL A 26 -34.66 2.32 -81.45
N VAL A 27 -34.90 1.18 -82.11
CA VAL A 27 -35.81 0.12 -81.62
C VAL A 27 -35.09 -0.82 -80.64
N GLN A 28 -33.77 -1.01 -80.74
CA GLN A 28 -32.99 -1.73 -79.72
C GLN A 28 -32.89 -0.96 -78.40
N ASP A 29 -32.93 0.38 -78.43
CA ASP A 29 -32.94 1.20 -77.21
C ASP A 29 -34.32 1.33 -76.53
N CYS A 30 -35.38 0.74 -77.08
CA CYS A 30 -36.73 0.85 -76.53
C CYS A 30 -37.21 -0.40 -75.75
N ARG A 31 -36.31 -1.34 -75.46
CA ARG A 31 -36.54 -2.47 -74.54
C ARG A 31 -35.29 -2.69 -73.70
N SER A 32 -34.93 -1.72 -72.85
CA SER A 32 -34.21 -2.06 -71.62
C SER A 32 -35.12 -3.02 -70.84
N GLU A 33 -34.75 -4.30 -70.79
CA GLU A 33 -35.47 -5.33 -70.03
C GLU A 33 -35.44 -4.90 -68.55
N ARG A 34 -36.57 -4.41 -68.02
CA ARG A 34 -36.66 -3.97 -66.63
C ARG A 34 -36.50 -5.17 -65.69
N THR A 35 -35.41 -5.18 -64.93
CA THR A 35 -35.13 -6.17 -63.89
C THR A 35 -35.72 -5.69 -62.56
N ASN A 36 -36.81 -6.31 -62.11
CA ASN A 36 -37.53 -5.85 -60.92
C ASN A 36 -37.15 -6.66 -59.67
N VAL A 37 -37.00 -5.96 -58.55
CA VAL A 37 -36.78 -6.56 -57.23
C VAL A 37 -38.01 -6.27 -56.37
N GLY A 38 -38.53 -7.29 -55.70
CA GLY A 38 -39.75 -7.18 -54.91
C GLY A 38 -39.44 -6.99 -53.43
N LEU A 39 -40.09 -6.04 -52.77
CA LEU A 39 -40.13 -5.94 -51.31
C LEU A 39 -41.57 -6.09 -50.84
N ILE A 40 -41.82 -7.01 -49.90
CA ILE A 40 -43.08 -7.09 -49.17
C ILE A 40 -42.78 -6.70 -47.72
N TYR A 41 -43.36 -5.61 -47.26
CA TYR A 41 -43.12 -5.08 -45.92
C TYR A 41 -44.44 -4.77 -45.21
N GLU A 42 -44.41 -4.63 -43.89
CA GLU A 42 -45.62 -4.37 -43.11
C GLU A 42 -45.88 -2.86 -42.95
N ASN A 43 -47.14 -2.46 -42.91
CA ASN A 43 -47.53 -1.03 -42.79
C ASN A 43 -46.96 -0.35 -41.51
N THR A 44 -46.55 -1.14 -40.51
CA THR A 44 -45.91 -0.67 -39.27
C THR A 44 -44.46 -0.20 -39.46
N GLU A 45 -43.80 -0.61 -40.56
CA GLU A 45 -42.38 -0.34 -40.82
C GLU A 45 -42.18 0.34 -42.19
N PRO A 46 -42.70 1.57 -42.40
CA PRO A 46 -42.63 2.27 -43.69
C PRO A 46 -41.20 2.63 -44.12
N ASP A 47 -40.27 2.71 -43.17
CA ASP A 47 -38.88 3.06 -43.45
C ASP A 47 -38.13 1.94 -44.22
N LEU A 48 -38.65 0.70 -44.21
CA LEU A 48 -38.13 -0.38 -45.06
C LEU A 48 -38.28 -0.08 -46.56
N GLU A 49 -39.35 0.61 -46.96
CA GLU A 49 -39.53 1.02 -48.36
C GLU A 49 -38.47 2.06 -48.78
N LYS A 50 -38.21 3.03 -47.91
CA LYS A 50 -37.23 4.09 -48.17
C LYS A 50 -35.82 3.54 -48.31
N ILE A 51 -35.37 2.71 -47.37
CA ILE A 51 -34.03 2.11 -47.40
C ILE A 51 -33.87 1.17 -48.59
N PHE A 52 -34.94 0.45 -48.99
CA PHE A 52 -34.92 -0.41 -50.15
C PHE A 52 -34.73 0.36 -51.46
N HIS A 53 -35.45 1.47 -51.64
CA HIS A 53 -35.26 2.34 -52.81
C HIS A 53 -33.88 3.00 -52.82
N LEU A 54 -33.37 3.41 -51.65
CA LEU A 54 -32.01 3.93 -51.51
C LEU A 54 -30.94 2.87 -51.85
N ALA A 55 -31.13 1.63 -51.41
CA ALA A 55 -30.22 0.54 -51.73
C ALA A 55 -30.17 0.26 -53.23
N ILE A 56 -31.33 0.29 -53.90
CA ILE A 56 -31.42 0.12 -55.35
C ILE A 56 -30.75 1.28 -56.09
N SER A 57 -30.94 2.52 -55.65
CA SER A 57 -30.28 3.66 -56.29
C SER A 57 -28.76 3.55 -56.18
N ARG A 58 -28.23 3.17 -55.01
CA ARG A 58 -26.80 2.94 -54.79
C ARG A 58 -26.26 1.78 -55.63
N ALA A 59 -26.98 0.65 -55.69
CA ALA A 59 -26.59 -0.49 -56.51
C ALA A 59 -26.52 -0.13 -58.01
N ASN A 60 -27.40 0.74 -58.48
CA ASN A 60 -27.41 1.22 -59.87
C ASN A 60 -26.31 2.26 -60.16
N GLU A 61 -25.91 3.08 -59.18
CA GLU A 61 -24.79 4.01 -59.32
C GLU A 61 -23.45 3.26 -59.53
N GLU A 62 -23.29 2.12 -58.87
CA GLU A 62 -22.06 1.32 -58.95
C GLU A 62 -21.97 0.46 -60.22
N ASN A 63 -23.07 0.27 -60.96
CA ASN A 63 -23.10 -0.64 -62.10
C ASN A 63 -23.81 -0.04 -63.32
N GLU A 64 -23.04 0.45 -64.30
CA GLU A 64 -23.58 1.08 -65.51
C GLU A 64 -24.31 0.10 -66.45
N GLU A 65 -24.02 -1.20 -66.38
CA GLU A 65 -24.59 -2.23 -67.27
C GLU A 65 -25.94 -2.78 -66.77
N MET A 66 -26.32 -2.50 -65.51
CA MET A 66 -27.52 -3.05 -64.87
C MET A 66 -28.40 -1.94 -64.29
N GLN A 67 -29.70 -1.97 -64.63
CA GLN A 67 -30.71 -1.12 -63.98
C GLN A 67 -31.71 -1.98 -63.20
N LEU A 68 -31.53 -2.05 -61.89
CA LEU A 68 -32.50 -2.62 -60.95
C LEU A 68 -33.64 -1.63 -60.70
N HIS A 69 -34.87 -2.14 -60.64
CA HIS A 69 -36.04 -1.35 -60.29
C HIS A 69 -36.79 -1.98 -59.12
N GLY A 70 -37.03 -1.18 -58.07
CA GLY A 70 -37.72 -1.64 -56.86
C GLY A 70 -39.23 -1.63 -57.00
N VAL A 71 -39.87 -2.72 -56.60
CA VAL A 71 -41.32 -2.82 -56.46
C VAL A 71 -41.63 -3.17 -55.01
N ALA A 72 -41.99 -2.16 -54.22
CA ALA A 72 -42.38 -2.33 -52.82
C ALA A 72 -43.90 -2.42 -52.66
N VAL A 73 -44.36 -3.31 -51.77
CA VAL A 73 -45.78 -3.44 -51.44
C VAL A 73 -45.95 -3.63 -49.94
N ALA A 74 -46.75 -2.75 -49.34
CA ALA A 74 -47.09 -2.78 -47.92
C ALA A 74 -48.22 -3.77 -47.62
N ILE A 75 -48.23 -4.49 -46.49
CA ILE A 75 -49.29 -5.42 -46.05
C ILE A 75 -49.71 -5.20 -44.60
N GLU A 76 -50.88 -5.71 -44.20
CA GLU A 76 -51.24 -5.80 -42.78
C GLU A 76 -50.41 -6.88 -42.04
N PRO A 77 -49.92 -6.60 -40.82
CA PRO A 77 -49.12 -7.56 -40.04
C PRO A 77 -49.81 -8.92 -39.88
N GLY A 78 -49.11 -10.00 -40.22
CA GLY A 78 -49.62 -11.37 -40.12
C GLY A 78 -50.67 -11.78 -41.17
N ASN A 79 -51.02 -10.93 -42.14
CA ASN A 79 -52.00 -11.24 -43.17
C ASN A 79 -51.38 -12.04 -44.34
N SER A 80 -51.35 -13.36 -44.19
CA SER A 80 -50.76 -14.26 -45.20
C SER A 80 -51.51 -14.26 -46.54
N PHE A 81 -52.84 -14.14 -46.52
CA PHE A 81 -53.64 -14.13 -47.75
C PHE A 81 -53.36 -12.89 -48.60
N GLU A 82 -53.28 -11.72 -47.94
CA GLU A 82 -52.89 -10.48 -48.60
C GLU A 82 -51.48 -10.56 -49.19
N THR A 83 -50.55 -11.15 -48.43
CA THR A 83 -49.17 -11.42 -48.87
C THR A 83 -49.15 -12.24 -50.15
N SER A 84 -49.82 -13.40 -50.19
CA SER A 84 -49.89 -14.24 -51.38
C SER A 84 -50.50 -13.50 -52.58
N LYS A 85 -51.60 -12.77 -52.38
CA LYS A 85 -52.28 -12.02 -53.44
C LYS A 85 -51.40 -10.93 -54.05
N LYS A 86 -50.65 -10.21 -53.22
CA LYS A 86 -49.74 -9.14 -53.66
C LYS A 86 -48.50 -9.71 -54.33
N LEU A 87 -47.87 -10.73 -53.75
CA LEU A 87 -46.74 -11.46 -54.35
C LEU A 87 -47.10 -11.98 -55.75
N CYS A 88 -48.25 -12.65 -55.91
CA CYS A 88 -48.70 -13.16 -57.20
C CYS A 88 -48.93 -12.09 -58.27
N ARG A 89 -49.22 -10.84 -57.87
CA ARG A 89 -49.29 -9.71 -58.81
C ARG A 89 -47.91 -9.22 -59.19
N MET A 90 -46.97 -9.19 -58.24
CA MET A 90 -45.59 -8.78 -58.49
C MET A 90 -44.85 -9.76 -59.38
N LEU A 91 -45.10 -11.07 -59.28
CA LEU A 91 -44.48 -12.10 -60.13
C LEU A 91 -44.68 -11.86 -61.64
N ARG A 92 -45.80 -11.21 -62.02
CA ARG A 92 -46.09 -10.84 -63.41
C ARG A 92 -45.22 -9.69 -63.94
N GLN A 93 -44.46 -9.06 -63.05
CA GLN A 93 -43.63 -7.90 -63.33
C GLN A 93 -42.15 -8.28 -63.39
N ASN A 94 -41.75 -9.41 -64.00
CA ASN A 94 -40.32 -9.72 -64.24
C ASN A 94 -39.45 -9.64 -62.98
N LEU A 95 -39.92 -10.24 -61.87
CA LEU A 95 -39.17 -10.27 -60.62
C LEU A 95 -37.95 -11.17 -60.70
N VAL A 96 -36.86 -10.77 -60.05
CA VAL A 96 -35.63 -11.59 -59.93
C VAL A 96 -35.29 -12.01 -58.51
N ALA A 97 -35.83 -11.31 -57.52
CA ALA A 97 -35.67 -11.63 -56.11
C ALA A 97 -36.81 -10.99 -55.32
N VAL A 98 -37.14 -11.58 -54.16
CA VAL A 98 -38.19 -11.10 -53.26
C VAL A 98 -37.65 -11.03 -51.84
N PHE A 99 -37.80 -9.86 -51.21
CA PHE A 99 -37.60 -9.64 -49.79
C PHE A 99 -38.90 -9.88 -49.03
N GLY A 100 -38.83 -10.72 -48.00
CA GLY A 100 -39.98 -11.14 -47.20
C GLY A 100 -40.44 -10.12 -46.15
N PRO A 101 -41.70 -10.24 -45.68
CA PRO A 101 -42.20 -9.49 -44.54
C PRO A 101 -41.61 -10.00 -43.22
N THR A 102 -41.73 -9.22 -42.15
CA THR A 102 -41.12 -9.52 -40.84
C THR A 102 -41.92 -10.53 -40.01
N THR A 103 -43.25 -10.64 -40.17
CA THR A 103 -44.03 -11.67 -39.46
C THR A 103 -43.87 -13.08 -40.02
N ASN A 104 -43.69 -14.04 -39.12
CA ASN A 104 -43.43 -15.45 -39.43
C ASN A 104 -44.51 -16.08 -40.33
N LEU A 105 -45.80 -15.84 -40.04
CA LEU A 105 -46.90 -16.37 -40.83
C LEU A 105 -46.88 -15.85 -42.28
N ALA A 106 -46.76 -14.54 -42.48
CA ALA A 106 -46.75 -13.94 -43.81
C ALA A 106 -45.51 -14.37 -44.61
N ALA A 107 -44.34 -14.40 -43.97
CA ALA A 107 -43.07 -14.77 -44.57
C ALA A 107 -43.06 -16.23 -45.06
N ARG A 108 -43.55 -17.18 -44.26
CA ARG A 108 -43.63 -18.61 -44.67
C ARG A 108 -44.48 -18.82 -45.92
N HIS A 109 -45.57 -18.08 -46.06
CA HIS A 109 -46.41 -18.14 -47.25
C HIS A 109 -45.73 -17.52 -48.49
N ALA A 110 -45.01 -16.41 -48.32
CA ALA A 110 -44.21 -15.82 -49.39
C ALA A 110 -43.07 -16.75 -49.83
N MET A 111 -42.36 -17.32 -48.84
CA MET A 111 -41.27 -18.27 -49.03
C MET A 111 -41.71 -19.51 -49.81
N SER A 112 -42.86 -20.11 -49.45
CA SER A 112 -43.41 -21.27 -50.16
C SER A 112 -43.75 -20.97 -51.62
N ILE A 113 -44.25 -19.76 -51.92
CA ILE A 113 -44.53 -19.34 -53.30
C ILE A 113 -43.24 -19.12 -54.08
N CYS A 114 -42.24 -18.49 -53.47
CA CYS A 114 -40.93 -18.26 -54.10
C CYS A 114 -40.20 -19.58 -54.39
N ASP A 115 -40.22 -20.53 -53.45
CA ASP A 115 -39.66 -21.87 -53.62
C ASP A 115 -40.32 -22.62 -54.78
N ALA A 116 -41.65 -22.65 -54.82
CA ALA A 116 -42.41 -23.26 -55.92
C ALA A 116 -42.17 -22.62 -57.29
N LYS A 117 -41.67 -21.38 -57.31
CA LYS A 117 -41.36 -20.61 -58.52
C LYS A 117 -39.87 -20.50 -58.83
N GLU A 118 -39.03 -21.16 -58.03
CA GLU A 118 -37.58 -21.07 -58.09
C GLU A 118 -37.08 -19.61 -58.09
N LEU A 119 -37.71 -18.76 -57.27
CA LEU A 119 -37.31 -17.37 -57.11
C LEU A 119 -36.50 -17.21 -55.82
N PRO A 120 -35.35 -16.50 -55.84
CA PRO A 120 -34.60 -16.17 -54.64
C PRO A 120 -35.47 -15.41 -53.64
N PHE A 121 -35.62 -15.97 -52.45
CA PHE A 121 -36.26 -15.34 -51.31
C PHE A 121 -35.18 -14.93 -50.30
N LEU A 122 -35.06 -13.62 -50.08
CA LEU A 122 -34.17 -13.04 -49.09
C LEU A 122 -34.95 -12.78 -47.81
N ASP A 123 -34.59 -13.52 -46.77
CA ASP A 123 -35.21 -13.42 -45.46
C ASP A 123 -34.37 -12.51 -44.56
N THR A 124 -35.04 -11.56 -43.91
CA THR A 124 -34.42 -10.62 -42.96
C THR A 124 -34.86 -10.89 -41.52
N ARG A 125 -35.77 -11.85 -41.31
CA ARG A 125 -36.25 -12.22 -39.98
C ARG A 125 -35.34 -13.25 -39.33
N SER A 126 -35.39 -13.27 -38.01
CA SER A 126 -34.83 -14.35 -37.21
C SER A 126 -35.72 -15.60 -37.40
N ASP A 127 -35.31 -16.53 -38.27
CA ASP A 127 -36.03 -17.78 -38.50
C ASP A 127 -35.32 -18.97 -37.83
N PHE A 128 -36.12 -19.82 -37.19
CA PHE A 128 -35.65 -20.90 -36.31
C PHE A 128 -35.75 -22.29 -36.95
N ASP A 129 -36.52 -22.42 -38.04
CA ASP A 129 -36.88 -23.71 -38.66
C ASP A 129 -37.01 -23.52 -40.18
N ALA A 130 -35.91 -23.08 -40.81
CA ALA A 130 -35.85 -22.87 -42.25
C ALA A 130 -35.83 -24.23 -42.97
N GLN A 131 -37.01 -24.81 -43.19
CA GLN A 131 -37.19 -26.07 -43.92
C GLN A 131 -37.12 -25.90 -45.45
N LEU A 132 -37.13 -24.67 -45.93
CA LEU A 132 -37.15 -24.31 -47.36
C LEU A 132 -35.85 -23.60 -47.74
N PRO A 133 -35.33 -23.82 -48.97
CA PRO A 133 -34.09 -23.22 -49.44
C PRO A 133 -34.25 -21.70 -49.55
N THR A 134 -33.60 -20.97 -48.66
CA THR A 134 -33.68 -19.51 -48.59
C THR A 134 -32.31 -18.89 -48.33
N ILE A 135 -32.20 -17.57 -48.50
CA ILE A 135 -31.02 -16.81 -48.11
C ILE A 135 -31.44 -15.97 -46.92
N ASN A 136 -31.06 -16.41 -45.72
CA ASN A 136 -31.35 -15.69 -44.50
C ASN A 136 -30.18 -14.79 -44.13
N LEU A 137 -30.39 -13.48 -44.29
CA LEU A 137 -29.40 -12.44 -43.98
C LEU A 137 -29.27 -12.20 -42.48
N HIS A 138 -30.31 -12.53 -41.69
CA HIS A 138 -30.30 -12.36 -40.25
C HIS A 138 -29.32 -13.35 -39.59
N PRO A 139 -28.54 -12.91 -38.58
CA PRO A 139 -27.72 -13.80 -37.76
C PRO A 139 -28.50 -15.02 -37.25
N HIS A 140 -27.96 -16.22 -37.45
CA HIS A 140 -28.67 -17.45 -37.07
C HIS A 140 -28.88 -17.53 -35.54
N PRO A 141 -30.10 -17.86 -35.05
CA PRO A 141 -30.41 -17.84 -33.62
C PRO A 141 -29.56 -18.77 -32.75
N ALA A 142 -29.15 -19.93 -33.28
CA ALA A 142 -28.28 -20.83 -32.53
C ALA A 142 -26.92 -20.20 -32.23
N THR A 143 -26.33 -19.51 -33.21
CA THR A 143 -25.08 -18.77 -33.04
C THR A 143 -25.27 -17.56 -32.12
N MET A 144 -26.40 -16.87 -32.22
CA MET A 144 -26.77 -15.80 -31.28
C MET A 144 -26.84 -16.31 -29.83
N SER A 145 -27.35 -17.52 -29.64
CA SER A 145 -27.41 -18.15 -28.32
C SER A 145 -26.03 -18.52 -27.77
N VAL A 146 -25.07 -18.88 -28.62
CA VAL A 146 -23.67 -19.07 -28.23
C VAL A 146 -23.07 -17.72 -27.82
N ALA A 147 -23.32 -16.64 -28.56
CA ALA A 147 -22.83 -15.31 -28.21
C ALA A 147 -23.31 -14.86 -26.83
N LEU A 148 -24.61 -15.01 -26.53
CA LEU A 148 -25.15 -14.69 -25.21
C LEU A 148 -24.55 -15.56 -24.10
N LYS A 149 -24.30 -16.85 -24.37
CA LYS A 149 -23.64 -17.76 -23.43
C LYS A 149 -22.20 -17.34 -23.14
N ASP A 150 -21.42 -17.04 -24.17
CA ASP A 150 -20.03 -16.57 -24.02
C ASP A 150 -19.97 -15.27 -23.23
N MET A 151 -20.91 -14.35 -23.47
CA MET A 151 -21.01 -13.11 -22.71
C MET A 151 -21.32 -13.34 -21.23
N VAL A 152 -22.32 -14.17 -20.91
CA VAL A 152 -22.67 -14.50 -19.52
C VAL A 152 -21.48 -15.17 -18.80
N MET A 153 -20.75 -16.06 -19.48
CA MET A 153 -19.54 -16.69 -18.94
C MET A 153 -18.41 -15.67 -18.75
N ALA A 154 -18.15 -14.80 -19.72
CA ALA A 154 -17.10 -13.78 -19.66
C ALA A 154 -17.37 -12.74 -18.56
N LEU A 155 -18.64 -12.43 -18.29
CA LEU A 155 -19.05 -11.54 -17.21
C LEU A 155 -19.05 -12.22 -15.82
N GLY A 156 -18.77 -13.52 -15.74
CA GLY A 156 -18.66 -14.27 -14.49
C GLY A 156 -19.99 -14.42 -13.75
N TRP A 157 -21.12 -14.52 -14.46
CA TRP A 157 -22.43 -14.65 -13.84
C TRP A 157 -22.69 -16.11 -13.40
N GLU A 158 -22.84 -16.34 -12.09
CA GLU A 158 -23.14 -17.67 -11.52
C GLU A 158 -24.64 -17.95 -11.37
N SER A 159 -25.45 -16.91 -11.12
CA SER A 159 -26.92 -16.95 -11.07
C SER A 159 -27.50 -15.83 -11.91
N PHE A 160 -28.53 -16.13 -12.70
CA PHE A 160 -29.26 -15.16 -13.51
C PHE A 160 -30.68 -15.63 -13.82
N THR A 161 -31.59 -14.68 -14.04
CA THR A 161 -32.95 -14.93 -14.52
C THR A 161 -33.06 -14.57 -16.01
N ILE A 162 -33.58 -15.50 -16.81
CA ILE A 162 -33.93 -15.27 -18.22
C ILE A 162 -35.36 -14.73 -18.27
N VAL A 163 -35.52 -13.55 -18.88
CA VAL A 163 -36.80 -12.87 -19.08
C VAL A 163 -37.11 -12.80 -20.57
N TYR A 164 -38.19 -13.43 -20.99
CA TYR A 164 -38.53 -13.56 -22.42
C TYR A 164 -39.98 -13.17 -22.74
N GLU A 165 -40.22 -12.67 -23.96
CA GLU A 165 -41.54 -12.19 -24.42
C GLU A 165 -42.49 -13.33 -24.82
N SER A 166 -42.05 -14.11 -25.80
CA SER A 166 -42.82 -15.15 -26.48
C SER A 166 -41.95 -16.40 -26.66
N GLY A 167 -42.59 -17.54 -26.94
CA GLY A 167 -41.86 -18.80 -27.12
C GLY A 167 -40.84 -18.79 -28.26
N GLU A 168 -41.00 -17.89 -29.24
CA GLU A 168 -40.07 -17.75 -30.38
C GLU A 168 -38.68 -17.30 -29.90
N TYR A 169 -38.61 -16.39 -28.93
CA TYR A 169 -37.34 -15.87 -28.39
C TYR A 169 -36.56 -16.86 -27.53
N LEU A 170 -37.15 -17.99 -27.13
CA LEU A 170 -36.45 -19.02 -26.35
C LEU A 170 -35.32 -19.68 -27.13
N ALA A 171 -35.43 -19.75 -28.46
CA ALA A 171 -34.38 -20.32 -29.29
C ALA A 171 -33.10 -19.47 -29.29
N THR A 172 -33.20 -18.15 -29.09
CA THR A 172 -32.07 -17.22 -28.92
C THR A 172 -31.31 -17.44 -27.61
N VAL A 173 -31.89 -18.15 -26.64
CA VAL A 173 -31.27 -18.46 -25.33
C VAL A 173 -31.13 -19.96 -25.08
N LYS A 174 -31.24 -20.79 -26.13
CA LYS A 174 -31.21 -22.24 -26.04
C LYS A 174 -29.94 -22.77 -25.35
N GLU A 175 -28.78 -22.26 -25.73
CA GLU A 175 -27.47 -22.62 -25.15
C GLU A 175 -27.32 -22.14 -23.70
N LEU A 176 -27.97 -21.03 -23.32
CA LEU A 176 -28.03 -20.58 -21.93
C LEU A 176 -28.87 -21.55 -21.09
N LEU A 177 -30.02 -21.99 -21.60
CA LEU A 177 -30.90 -22.96 -20.92
C LEU A 177 -30.21 -24.32 -20.71
N GLN A 178 -29.26 -24.68 -21.57
CA GLN A 178 -28.51 -25.93 -21.52
C GLN A 178 -27.13 -25.78 -20.86
N MET A 179 -26.77 -24.58 -20.40
CA MET A 179 -25.45 -24.28 -19.83
C MET A 179 -25.17 -25.13 -18.59
N TYR A 180 -26.15 -25.25 -17.69
CA TYR A 180 -26.04 -26.04 -16.48
C TYR A 180 -26.81 -27.35 -16.63
N GLY A 181 -26.12 -28.47 -16.42
CA GLY A 181 -26.77 -29.78 -16.29
C GLY A 181 -27.55 -29.89 -14.98
N THR A 182 -28.02 -31.09 -14.63
CA THR A 182 -28.83 -31.32 -13.41
C THR A 182 -28.12 -31.06 -12.09
N ALA A 183 -26.80 -30.83 -12.10
CA ALA A 183 -25.97 -30.59 -10.91
C ALA A 183 -25.51 -29.13 -10.76
N GLY A 184 -25.83 -28.24 -11.70
CA GLY A 184 -25.41 -26.84 -11.66
C GLY A 184 -26.44 -25.89 -11.02
N PRO A 185 -26.15 -24.57 -11.00
CA PRO A 185 -27.07 -23.53 -10.55
C PRO A 185 -28.42 -23.57 -11.28
N THR A 186 -29.50 -23.27 -10.56
CA THR A 186 -30.83 -23.22 -11.16
C THR A 186 -31.03 -21.93 -11.94
N ILE A 187 -31.27 -22.04 -13.25
CA ILE A 187 -31.63 -20.90 -14.10
C ILE A 187 -33.13 -20.64 -13.98
N THR A 188 -33.51 -19.48 -13.48
CA THR A 188 -34.91 -19.06 -13.41
C THR A 188 -35.34 -18.50 -14.76
N VAL A 189 -36.45 -19.00 -15.31
CA VAL A 189 -36.99 -18.51 -16.59
C VAL A 189 -38.37 -17.90 -16.35
N ARG A 190 -38.55 -16.65 -16.76
CA ARG A 190 -39.80 -15.89 -16.58
C ARG A 190 -40.26 -15.32 -17.91
N ARG A 191 -41.50 -15.60 -18.26
CA ARG A 191 -42.18 -14.93 -19.37
C ARG A 191 -42.75 -13.61 -18.88
N TYR A 192 -42.55 -12.52 -19.60
CA TYR A 192 -43.37 -11.32 -19.41
C TYR A 192 -44.55 -11.40 -20.39
N GLU A 193 -45.75 -11.39 -19.84
CA GLU A 193 -46.98 -11.82 -20.50
C GLU A 193 -47.63 -10.66 -21.29
N LEU A 194 -47.86 -10.84 -22.60
CA LEU A 194 -48.47 -9.83 -23.48
C LEU A 194 -49.97 -9.60 -23.21
N ASP A 195 -50.69 -10.60 -22.69
CA ASP A 195 -52.16 -10.60 -22.61
C ASP A 195 -52.75 -9.75 -21.45
N LEU A 196 -51.89 -9.02 -20.71
CA LEU A 196 -52.24 -8.28 -19.50
C LEU A 196 -52.24 -6.74 -19.69
N ASN A 197 -52.89 -6.23 -20.74
CA ASN A 197 -53.06 -4.77 -20.98
C ASN A 197 -51.75 -3.96 -20.84
N GLY A 198 -50.60 -4.56 -21.19
CA GLY A 198 -49.29 -3.94 -21.07
C GLY A 198 -48.76 -3.75 -19.64
N ASN A 199 -49.18 -4.52 -18.63
CA ASN A 199 -48.69 -4.41 -17.24
C ASN A 199 -47.84 -5.63 -16.81
N TYR A 200 -46.53 -5.46 -16.84
CA TYR A 200 -45.51 -6.45 -16.49
C TYR A 200 -45.12 -6.43 -14.99
N ARG A 201 -45.61 -5.45 -14.22
CA ARG A 201 -45.19 -5.21 -12.82
C ARG A 201 -45.33 -6.42 -11.92
N ASN A 202 -46.31 -7.29 -12.14
CA ASN A 202 -46.52 -8.49 -11.32
C ASN A 202 -45.37 -9.50 -11.49
N VAL A 203 -44.90 -9.71 -12.73
CA VAL A 203 -43.77 -10.59 -13.02
C VAL A 203 -42.48 -9.95 -12.51
N LEU A 204 -42.30 -8.65 -12.75
CA LEU A 204 -41.15 -7.89 -12.28
C LEU A 204 -41.04 -7.87 -10.74
N ARG A 205 -42.16 -7.76 -10.01
CA ARG A 205 -42.18 -7.87 -8.54
C ARG A 205 -41.76 -9.27 -8.07
N ARG A 206 -42.11 -10.33 -8.79
CA ARG A 206 -41.67 -11.69 -8.47
C ARG A 206 -40.17 -11.85 -8.69
N ILE A 207 -39.63 -11.25 -9.75
CA ILE A 207 -38.18 -11.21 -10.02
C ILE A 207 -37.46 -10.47 -8.89
N ARG A 208 -37.95 -9.28 -8.52
CA ARG A 208 -37.40 -8.48 -7.42
C ARG A 208 -37.38 -9.25 -6.10
N ASN A 209 -38.44 -10.01 -5.81
CA ASN A 209 -38.55 -10.80 -4.57
C ASN A 209 -37.75 -12.11 -4.62
N ALA A 210 -37.18 -12.48 -5.77
CA ALA A 210 -36.33 -13.66 -5.92
C ALA A 210 -34.86 -13.38 -5.59
N ASP A 211 -34.50 -12.11 -5.30
CA ASP A 211 -33.13 -11.64 -5.00
C ASP A 211 -32.09 -11.99 -6.09
N ASP A 212 -32.56 -12.10 -7.35
CA ASP A 212 -31.69 -12.27 -8.52
C ASP A 212 -31.33 -10.91 -9.13
N TYR A 213 -30.04 -10.59 -9.16
CA TYR A 213 -29.52 -9.29 -9.63
C TYR A 213 -29.10 -9.29 -11.11
N SER A 214 -28.97 -10.46 -11.73
CA SER A 214 -28.52 -10.61 -13.13
C SER A 214 -29.68 -11.05 -14.01
N LEU A 215 -29.99 -10.28 -15.05
CA LEU A 215 -31.18 -10.46 -15.88
C LEU A 215 -30.79 -10.54 -17.36
N VAL A 216 -31.11 -11.66 -18.02
CA VAL A 216 -30.98 -11.80 -19.47
C VAL A 216 -32.34 -11.53 -20.09
N VAL A 217 -32.49 -10.45 -20.85
CA VAL A 217 -33.77 -10.00 -21.41
C VAL A 217 -33.78 -10.19 -22.91
N VAL A 218 -34.75 -10.96 -23.42
CA VAL A 218 -34.93 -11.22 -24.85
C VAL A 218 -36.38 -10.94 -25.26
N GLY A 219 -36.57 -10.07 -26.24
CA GLY A 219 -37.89 -9.69 -26.75
C GLY A 219 -37.79 -8.71 -27.90
N SER A 220 -38.94 -8.23 -28.38
CA SER A 220 -39.07 -7.29 -29.49
C SER A 220 -38.82 -5.84 -29.06
N MET A 221 -38.48 -4.98 -30.02
CA MET A 221 -38.35 -3.53 -29.77
C MET A 221 -39.69 -2.84 -29.48
N GLY A 222 -40.83 -3.49 -29.76
CA GLY A 222 -42.15 -2.95 -29.44
C GLY A 222 -42.48 -3.01 -27.94
N THR A 223 -41.92 -3.98 -27.22
CA THR A 223 -42.23 -4.23 -25.79
C THR A 223 -41.11 -3.82 -24.84
N LEU A 224 -39.85 -3.85 -25.32
CA LEU A 224 -38.65 -3.57 -24.52
C LEU A 224 -38.66 -2.18 -23.85
N PRO A 225 -39.10 -1.07 -24.49
CA PRO A 225 -39.18 0.23 -23.84
C PRO A 225 -40.16 0.27 -22.66
N GLU A 226 -41.35 -0.32 -22.82
CA GLU A 226 -42.35 -0.38 -21.75
C GLU A 226 -41.91 -1.37 -20.64
N PHE A 227 -41.16 -2.41 -20.98
CA PHE A 227 -40.51 -3.30 -20.01
C PHE A 227 -39.56 -2.52 -19.09
N PHE A 228 -38.60 -1.76 -19.63
CA PHE A 228 -37.64 -1.00 -18.81
C PHE A 228 -38.30 0.10 -17.98
N LYS A 229 -39.29 0.79 -18.56
CA LYS A 229 -40.10 1.79 -17.83
C LYS A 229 -40.82 1.19 -16.62
N GLN A 230 -41.36 -0.02 -16.75
CA GLN A 230 -42.00 -0.70 -15.61
C GLN A 230 -41.00 -1.35 -14.65
N ALA A 231 -39.86 -1.81 -15.15
CA ALA A 231 -38.75 -2.28 -14.32
C ALA A 231 -38.26 -1.15 -13.39
N GLN A 232 -38.11 0.06 -13.92
CA GLN A 232 -37.77 1.25 -13.16
C GLN A 232 -38.81 1.55 -12.08
N GLN A 233 -40.12 1.50 -12.41
CA GLN A 233 -41.21 1.71 -11.45
C GLN A 233 -41.27 0.67 -10.32
N VAL A 234 -40.77 -0.54 -10.56
CA VAL A 234 -40.73 -1.62 -9.56
C VAL A 234 -39.41 -1.62 -8.77
N GLY A 235 -38.45 -0.79 -9.15
CA GLY A 235 -37.14 -0.68 -8.49
C GLY A 235 -36.14 -1.77 -8.93
N LEU A 236 -36.24 -2.23 -10.17
CA LEU A 236 -35.28 -3.17 -10.79
C LEU A 236 -34.20 -2.45 -11.63
N VAL A 237 -34.19 -1.13 -11.62
CA VAL A 237 -33.20 -0.29 -12.30
C VAL A 237 -32.48 0.52 -11.21
N THR A 238 -31.58 -0.16 -10.50
CA THR A 238 -30.67 0.40 -9.49
C THR A 238 -29.23 -0.09 -9.74
N SER A 239 -28.25 0.39 -8.98
CA SER A 239 -26.84 0.00 -9.09
C SER A 239 -26.55 -1.49 -8.90
N ASP A 240 -27.48 -2.22 -8.27
CA ASP A 240 -27.28 -3.62 -7.93
C ASP A 240 -27.62 -4.54 -9.11
N TYR A 241 -28.50 -4.09 -10.01
CA TYR A 241 -28.98 -4.88 -11.14
C TYR A 241 -28.08 -4.79 -12.36
N ARG A 242 -28.00 -5.90 -13.09
CA ARG A 242 -27.24 -6.05 -14.32
C ARG A 242 -28.12 -6.70 -15.38
N TYR A 243 -28.15 -6.10 -16.56
CA TYR A 243 -28.97 -6.55 -17.69
C TYR A 243 -28.09 -6.96 -18.86
N MET A 244 -28.43 -8.08 -19.49
CA MET A 244 -27.92 -8.51 -20.78
C MET A 244 -29.07 -8.54 -21.77
N ILE A 245 -29.05 -7.63 -22.75
CA ILE A 245 -30.10 -7.51 -23.76
C ILE A 245 -29.74 -8.37 -24.99
N GLY A 246 -30.63 -9.30 -25.33
CA GLY A 246 -30.46 -10.19 -26.49
C GLY A 246 -31.04 -9.68 -27.81
N ASN A 247 -31.70 -8.52 -27.81
CA ASN A 247 -32.17 -7.88 -29.04
C ASN A 247 -31.05 -7.00 -29.63
N LEU A 248 -30.76 -7.18 -30.92
CA LEU A 248 -29.71 -6.46 -31.65
C LEU A 248 -30.07 -5.00 -31.98
N ASP A 249 -31.33 -4.58 -31.83
CA ASP A 249 -31.84 -3.24 -32.12
C ASP A 249 -32.01 -2.37 -30.87
N TRP A 250 -31.57 -2.84 -29.70
CA TRP A 250 -31.78 -2.13 -28.44
C TRP A 250 -31.13 -0.74 -28.41
N HIS A 251 -30.12 -0.51 -29.24
CA HIS A 251 -29.45 0.79 -29.41
C HIS A 251 -30.35 1.87 -30.04
N THR A 252 -31.50 1.49 -30.60
CA THR A 252 -32.48 2.43 -31.18
C THR A 252 -33.46 2.97 -30.12
N MET A 253 -33.46 2.41 -28.91
CA MET A 253 -34.32 2.84 -27.81
C MET A 253 -33.76 4.10 -27.13
N ASP A 254 -34.66 4.96 -26.65
CA ASP A 254 -34.28 6.05 -25.75
C ASP A 254 -33.84 5.50 -24.38
N LEU A 255 -32.53 5.60 -24.11
CA LEU A 255 -31.86 5.08 -22.93
C LEU A 255 -31.55 6.18 -21.89
N GLU A 256 -31.77 7.46 -22.22
CA GLU A 256 -31.53 8.59 -21.32
C GLU A 256 -32.23 8.43 -19.95
N PRO A 257 -33.48 7.94 -19.86
CA PRO A 257 -34.16 7.74 -18.57
C PRO A 257 -33.49 6.71 -17.64
N PHE A 258 -32.60 5.86 -18.17
CA PHE A 258 -31.96 4.76 -17.44
C PHE A 258 -30.45 4.99 -17.21
N GLN A 259 -29.85 5.93 -17.94
CA GLN A 259 -28.41 6.24 -17.94
C GLN A 259 -27.85 6.63 -16.56
N HIS A 260 -28.64 7.36 -15.76
CA HIS A 260 -28.23 7.86 -14.44
C HIS A 260 -28.64 6.95 -13.27
N ALA A 261 -29.23 5.79 -13.55
CA ALA A 261 -29.70 4.88 -12.50
C ALA A 261 -28.59 3.99 -11.90
N GLY A 262 -27.40 4.00 -12.50
CA GLY A 262 -26.24 3.18 -12.09
C GLY A 262 -26.36 1.69 -12.44
N THR A 263 -27.44 1.27 -13.10
CA THR A 263 -27.66 -0.10 -13.58
C THR A 263 -26.73 -0.42 -14.74
N ASN A 264 -26.04 -1.55 -14.68
CA ASN A 264 -25.22 -2.01 -15.80
C ASN A 264 -26.11 -2.66 -16.87
N ILE A 265 -26.29 -2.00 -18.01
CA ILE A 265 -27.06 -2.51 -19.13
C ILE A 265 -26.09 -2.80 -20.28
N THR A 266 -25.86 -4.07 -20.55
CA THR A 266 -25.03 -4.55 -21.67
C THR A 266 -25.93 -5.16 -22.74
N GLY A 267 -25.58 -4.99 -24.00
CA GLY A 267 -26.28 -5.64 -25.11
C GLY A 267 -25.39 -5.81 -26.32
N LEU A 268 -25.94 -6.51 -27.32
CA LEU A 268 -25.27 -6.82 -28.57
C LEU A 268 -25.78 -5.91 -29.68
N ARG A 269 -24.90 -5.52 -30.61
CA ARG A 269 -25.23 -4.69 -31.77
C ARG A 269 -24.56 -5.26 -33.02
N LEU A 270 -25.33 -5.37 -34.11
CA LEU A 270 -24.83 -5.84 -35.40
C LEU A 270 -24.35 -4.67 -36.28
N VAL A 271 -25.08 -3.55 -36.30
CA VAL A 271 -24.77 -2.38 -37.12
C VAL A 271 -23.90 -1.39 -36.35
N SER A 272 -22.65 -1.20 -36.81
CA SER A 272 -21.71 -0.28 -36.15
C SER A 272 -21.87 1.16 -36.65
N PRO A 273 -22.10 2.16 -35.76
CA PRO A 273 -22.10 3.58 -36.13
C PRO A 273 -20.70 4.11 -36.46
N ASP A 274 -19.64 3.37 -36.09
CA ASP A 274 -18.26 3.72 -36.41
C ASP A 274 -17.95 3.50 -37.90
N ASN A 275 -18.79 2.73 -38.62
CA ASN A 275 -18.62 2.45 -40.04
C ASN A 275 -19.07 3.64 -40.90
N GLU A 276 -18.18 4.18 -41.75
CA GLU A 276 -18.45 5.29 -42.65
C GLU A 276 -19.64 5.02 -43.57
N GLN A 277 -19.79 3.79 -44.09
CA GLN A 277 -20.93 3.42 -44.94
C GLN A 277 -22.27 3.53 -44.20
N VAL A 278 -22.29 3.16 -42.92
CA VAL A 278 -23.49 3.28 -42.07
C VAL A 278 -23.83 4.75 -41.83
N GLN A 279 -22.83 5.60 -41.61
CA GLN A 279 -23.04 7.04 -41.45
C GLN A 279 -23.58 7.68 -42.72
N ASP A 280 -23.03 7.34 -43.88
CA ASP A 280 -23.45 7.88 -45.17
C ASP A 280 -24.87 7.44 -45.55
N VAL A 281 -25.20 6.18 -45.31
CA VAL A 281 -26.55 5.66 -45.53
C VAL A 281 -27.55 6.31 -44.56
N ALA A 282 -27.18 6.48 -43.28
CA ALA A 282 -28.04 7.14 -42.30
C ALA A 282 -28.31 8.61 -42.68
N LYS A 283 -27.27 9.36 -43.12
CA LYS A 283 -27.41 10.75 -43.59
C LYS A 283 -28.32 10.84 -44.80
N ALA A 284 -28.18 9.93 -45.76
CA ALA A 284 -28.99 9.89 -46.97
C ALA A 284 -30.45 9.49 -46.68
N LEU A 285 -30.68 8.57 -45.75
CA LEU A 285 -32.02 8.09 -45.41
C LEU A 285 -32.86 9.13 -44.65
N TYR A 286 -32.23 9.86 -43.73
CA TYR A 286 -32.89 10.84 -42.86
C TYR A 286 -32.74 12.29 -43.33
N GLU A 287 -32.04 12.54 -44.44
CA GLU A 287 -31.79 13.87 -45.00
C GLU A 287 -31.21 14.86 -43.96
N SER A 288 -30.36 14.37 -43.05
CA SER A 288 -29.75 15.12 -41.95
C SER A 288 -28.23 14.93 -41.93
N GLU A 289 -27.46 15.99 -41.71
CA GLU A 289 -26.00 15.89 -41.54
C GLU A 289 -25.60 15.23 -40.21
N GLU A 290 -26.47 15.32 -39.20
CA GLU A 290 -26.34 14.66 -37.89
C GLU A 290 -27.56 13.75 -37.65
N PRO A 291 -27.60 12.52 -38.21
CA PRO A 291 -28.71 11.60 -38.00
C PRO A 291 -28.63 10.89 -36.63
N PHE A 292 -27.50 10.98 -35.92
CA PHE A 292 -27.26 10.31 -34.64
C PHE A 292 -27.60 11.26 -33.48
N GLN A 293 -28.63 10.94 -32.70
CA GLN A 293 -28.94 11.65 -31.45
C GLN A 293 -28.39 10.87 -30.26
N ASN A 294 -27.64 11.52 -29.36
CA ASN A 294 -27.13 10.92 -28.12
C ASN A 294 -26.41 9.55 -28.33
N VAL A 295 -25.61 9.43 -29.40
CA VAL A 295 -24.86 8.19 -29.76
C VAL A 295 -25.75 7.02 -30.24
N SER A 296 -27.08 7.19 -30.29
CA SER A 296 -28.00 6.19 -30.85
C SER A 296 -27.98 6.18 -32.38
N CYS A 297 -27.81 5.00 -32.96
CA CYS A 297 -27.91 4.81 -34.42
C CYS A 297 -29.38 4.59 -34.78
N PRO A 298 -29.98 5.42 -35.64
CA PRO A 298 -31.39 5.29 -36.01
C PRO A 298 -31.65 4.17 -37.04
N LEU A 299 -30.60 3.47 -37.50
CA LEU A 299 -30.72 2.37 -38.44
C LEU A 299 -31.05 1.08 -37.68
N THR A 300 -32.17 0.44 -38.03
CA THR A 300 -32.54 -0.88 -37.50
C THR A 300 -31.81 -1.98 -38.27
N ASN A 301 -31.70 -3.16 -37.67
CA ASN A 301 -31.10 -4.33 -38.31
C ASN A 301 -31.90 -4.74 -39.54
N SER A 302 -33.23 -4.72 -39.50
CA SER A 302 -34.05 -5.06 -40.67
C SER A 302 -33.76 -4.13 -41.86
N MET A 303 -33.58 -2.82 -41.61
CA MET A 303 -33.16 -1.87 -42.65
C MET A 303 -31.78 -2.19 -43.22
N ALA A 304 -30.80 -2.45 -42.34
CA ALA A 304 -29.44 -2.78 -42.76
C ALA A 304 -29.39 -4.10 -43.56
N LEU A 305 -30.16 -5.10 -43.17
CA LEU A 305 -30.24 -6.40 -43.85
C LEU A 305 -30.92 -6.28 -45.23
N VAL A 306 -31.95 -5.44 -45.37
CA VAL A 306 -32.56 -5.16 -46.69
C VAL A 306 -31.55 -4.46 -47.61
N TYR A 307 -30.82 -3.47 -47.10
CA TYR A 307 -29.77 -2.80 -47.87
C TYR A 307 -28.70 -3.80 -48.34
N ASP A 308 -28.15 -4.57 -47.41
CA ASP A 308 -27.12 -5.57 -47.66
C ASP A 308 -27.58 -6.66 -48.63
N GLY A 309 -28.84 -7.10 -48.54
CA GLY A 309 -29.41 -8.07 -49.47
C GLY A 309 -29.53 -7.54 -50.90
N VAL A 310 -29.84 -6.24 -51.09
CA VAL A 310 -29.86 -5.62 -52.42
C VAL A 310 -28.45 -5.53 -52.98
N GLN A 311 -27.45 -5.18 -52.16
CA GLN A 311 -26.06 -5.17 -52.58
C GLN A 311 -25.54 -6.58 -52.93
N LEU A 312 -25.93 -7.60 -52.15
CA LEU A 312 -25.64 -9.01 -52.44
C LEU A 312 -26.20 -9.45 -53.81
N LEU A 313 -27.43 -9.04 -54.11
CA LEU A 313 -28.06 -9.30 -55.41
C LEU A 313 -27.34 -8.58 -56.55
N ALA A 314 -27.00 -7.30 -56.37
CA ALA A 314 -26.28 -6.51 -57.37
C ALA A 314 -24.89 -7.07 -57.67
N GLU A 315 -24.15 -7.46 -56.62
CA GLU A 315 -22.83 -8.08 -56.75
C GLU A 315 -22.91 -9.44 -57.45
N THR A 316 -23.93 -10.23 -57.12
CA THR A 316 -24.16 -11.51 -57.79
C THR A 316 -24.42 -11.35 -59.28
N TYR A 317 -25.15 -10.29 -59.69
CA TYR A 317 -25.44 -10.03 -61.10
C TYR A 317 -24.18 -9.72 -61.93
N LYS A 318 -23.15 -9.11 -61.34
CA LYS A 318 -21.87 -8.86 -62.02
C LYS A 318 -21.22 -10.14 -62.53
N HIS A 319 -21.47 -11.27 -61.88
CA HIS A 319 -20.87 -12.56 -62.21
C HIS A 319 -21.82 -13.52 -62.92
N VAL A 320 -23.13 -13.39 -62.70
CA VAL A 320 -24.14 -14.27 -63.27
C VAL A 320 -25.17 -13.44 -64.04
N ASN A 321 -25.08 -13.48 -65.37
CA ASN A 321 -26.08 -12.84 -66.22
C ASN A 321 -27.36 -13.68 -66.28
N PHE A 322 -28.44 -13.16 -65.72
CA PHE A 322 -29.76 -13.77 -65.71
C PHE A 322 -30.80 -12.84 -66.35
N ARG A 323 -31.73 -13.42 -67.12
CA ARG A 323 -32.84 -12.67 -67.74
C ARG A 323 -34.12 -12.90 -66.95
N PRO A 324 -34.84 -11.83 -66.57
CA PRO A 324 -36.08 -11.97 -65.84
C PRO A 324 -37.19 -12.52 -66.74
N VAL A 325 -38.01 -13.41 -66.20
CA VAL A 325 -39.17 -13.99 -66.90
C VAL A 325 -40.42 -13.68 -66.08
N PRO A 326 -41.54 -13.24 -66.69
CA PRO A 326 -42.78 -13.03 -65.97
C PRO A 326 -43.38 -14.39 -65.56
N LEU A 327 -43.66 -14.55 -64.27
CA LEU A 327 -44.20 -15.78 -63.69
C LEU A 327 -45.65 -15.57 -63.21
N SER A 328 -46.42 -16.67 -63.14
CA SER A 328 -47.80 -16.66 -62.65
C SER A 328 -47.94 -17.67 -61.51
N CYS A 329 -48.67 -17.34 -60.45
CA CYS A 329 -48.96 -18.29 -59.36
C CYS A 329 -49.91 -19.43 -59.76
N GLY A 330 -50.65 -19.29 -60.88
CA GLY A 330 -51.71 -20.23 -61.27
C GLY A 330 -51.27 -21.34 -62.21
N ASP A 331 -50.01 -21.37 -62.63
CA ASP A 331 -49.42 -22.41 -63.47
C ASP A 331 -48.21 -23.05 -62.78
N ASP A 332 -47.59 -24.05 -63.42
CA ASP A 332 -46.39 -24.73 -62.93
C ASP A 332 -45.09 -24.11 -63.49
N SER A 333 -45.14 -22.88 -64.01
CA SER A 333 -43.94 -22.20 -64.51
C SER A 333 -42.98 -21.88 -63.37
N ALA A 334 -41.70 -22.14 -63.56
CA ALA A 334 -40.61 -21.83 -62.62
C ALA A 334 -39.47 -21.15 -63.38
N TRP A 335 -38.56 -20.50 -62.65
CA TRP A 335 -37.44 -19.80 -63.26
C TRP A 335 -36.22 -20.71 -63.46
N ASP A 336 -35.89 -21.02 -64.71
CA ASP A 336 -34.81 -21.96 -65.09
C ASP A 336 -33.44 -21.73 -64.42
N LYS A 337 -33.12 -20.49 -64.01
CA LYS A 337 -31.84 -20.12 -63.40
C LYS A 337 -31.92 -19.80 -61.91
N GLY A 338 -33.08 -19.96 -61.29
CA GLY A 338 -33.34 -19.62 -59.89
C GLY A 338 -32.36 -20.20 -58.89
N TYR A 339 -32.24 -21.53 -58.87
CA TYR A 339 -31.29 -22.22 -57.99
C TYR A 339 -29.83 -21.90 -58.29
N THR A 340 -29.49 -21.61 -59.55
CA THR A 340 -28.12 -21.22 -59.91
C THR A 340 -27.77 -19.89 -59.26
N LEU A 341 -28.72 -18.96 -59.28
CA LEU A 341 -28.57 -17.66 -58.65
C LEU A 341 -28.45 -17.78 -57.13
N VAL A 342 -29.34 -18.56 -56.50
CA VAL A 342 -29.29 -18.82 -55.04
C VAL A 342 -27.98 -19.48 -54.62
N ASN A 343 -27.51 -20.50 -55.36
CA ASN A 343 -26.25 -21.18 -55.04
C ASN A 343 -25.04 -20.24 -55.19
N TYR A 344 -25.07 -19.33 -56.17
CA TYR A 344 -24.01 -18.34 -56.32
C TYR A 344 -24.03 -17.32 -55.17
N MET A 345 -25.20 -16.81 -54.81
CA MET A 345 -25.38 -15.91 -53.65
C MET A 345 -24.86 -16.53 -52.36
N LYS A 346 -25.12 -17.84 -52.12
CA LYS A 346 -24.59 -18.58 -50.96
C LYS A 346 -23.06 -18.63 -50.94
N SER A 347 -22.43 -18.75 -52.11
CA SER A 347 -20.96 -18.83 -52.23
C SER A 347 -20.26 -17.47 -52.16
N LEU A 348 -21.00 -16.38 -52.27
CA LEU A 348 -20.44 -15.04 -52.33
C LEU A 348 -20.12 -14.52 -50.92
N THR A 349 -19.02 -13.78 -50.82
CA THR A 349 -18.64 -13.08 -49.59
C THR A 349 -18.65 -11.57 -49.86
N LEU A 350 -19.47 -10.83 -49.12
CA LEU A 350 -19.63 -9.39 -49.27
C LEU A 350 -19.40 -8.71 -47.90
N ASN A 351 -18.88 -7.50 -47.90
CA ASN A 351 -18.90 -6.64 -46.72
C ASN A 351 -19.98 -5.57 -46.92
N GLY A 352 -20.99 -5.57 -46.07
CA GLY A 352 -22.09 -4.61 -46.07
C GLY A 352 -22.14 -3.76 -44.80
N LEU A 353 -23.28 -3.14 -44.55
CA LEU A 353 -23.58 -2.36 -43.35
C LEU A 353 -23.49 -3.20 -42.08
N THR A 354 -23.83 -4.50 -42.18
CA THR A 354 -23.74 -5.47 -41.07
C THR A 354 -22.39 -6.18 -40.98
N GLY A 355 -21.36 -5.67 -41.65
CA GLY A 355 -20.03 -6.29 -41.69
C GLY A 355 -19.93 -7.43 -42.70
N PRO A 356 -19.10 -8.47 -42.46
CA PRO A 356 -18.93 -9.57 -43.39
C PRO A 356 -20.18 -10.45 -43.46
N ILE A 357 -20.65 -10.71 -44.68
CA ILE A 357 -21.82 -11.52 -45.01
C ILE A 357 -21.32 -12.80 -45.66
N ARG A 358 -21.58 -13.93 -45.00
CA ARG A 358 -21.24 -15.27 -45.45
C ARG A 358 -22.37 -16.22 -45.06
N PHE A 359 -22.70 -17.14 -45.96
CA PHE A 359 -23.74 -18.13 -45.74
C PHE A 359 -23.13 -19.53 -45.64
N ASP A 360 -23.80 -20.41 -44.90
CA ASP A 360 -23.53 -21.84 -44.96
C ASP A 360 -24.15 -22.49 -46.21
N TYR A 361 -24.06 -23.82 -46.31
CA TYR A 361 -24.63 -24.56 -47.44
C TYR A 361 -26.17 -24.50 -47.48
N GLU A 362 -26.82 -24.26 -46.34
CA GLU A 362 -28.29 -24.15 -46.21
C GLU A 362 -28.78 -22.75 -46.61
N GLY A 363 -27.91 -21.74 -46.54
CA GLY A 363 -28.20 -20.34 -46.82
C GLY A 363 -28.42 -19.50 -45.56
N LEU A 364 -27.95 -19.99 -44.42
CA LEU A 364 -28.05 -19.33 -43.12
C LEU A 364 -26.75 -18.58 -42.80
N ARG A 365 -26.87 -17.40 -42.21
CA ARG A 365 -25.71 -16.60 -41.78
C ARG A 365 -25.23 -17.06 -40.39
N THR A 366 -24.29 -17.99 -40.38
CA THR A 366 -23.68 -18.52 -39.14
C THR A 366 -22.37 -17.83 -38.75
N ASP A 367 -21.67 -17.21 -39.71
CA ASP A 367 -20.42 -16.46 -39.48
C ASP A 367 -20.70 -14.95 -39.56
N PHE A 368 -20.60 -14.26 -38.42
CA PHE A 368 -20.82 -12.83 -38.28
C PHE A 368 -20.09 -12.29 -37.05
N GLN A 369 -19.90 -10.98 -37.00
CA GLN A 369 -19.30 -10.27 -35.88
C GLN A 369 -20.35 -9.40 -35.19
N LEU A 370 -20.31 -9.36 -33.86
CA LEU A 370 -21.18 -8.52 -33.04
C LEU A 370 -20.34 -7.56 -32.22
N GLU A 371 -20.76 -6.30 -32.16
CA GLU A 371 -20.24 -5.36 -31.19
C GLU A 371 -20.96 -5.55 -29.86
N VAL A 372 -20.19 -5.53 -28.79
CA VAL A 372 -20.74 -5.52 -27.44
C VAL A 372 -20.70 -4.10 -26.93
N ILE A 373 -21.86 -3.59 -26.56
CA ILE A 373 -22.07 -2.23 -26.09
C ILE A 373 -22.67 -2.23 -24.69
N GLU A 374 -22.22 -1.28 -23.87
CA GLU A 374 -22.65 -1.07 -22.49
C GLU A 374 -23.16 0.36 -22.33
N LEU A 375 -24.25 0.54 -21.57
CA LEU A 375 -24.76 1.86 -21.23
C LEU A 375 -23.90 2.45 -20.11
N ALA A 376 -23.08 3.44 -20.43
CA ALA A 376 -22.31 4.24 -19.48
C ALA A 376 -22.99 5.58 -19.19
N VAL A 377 -22.51 6.31 -18.19
CA VAL A 377 -23.02 7.65 -17.81
C VAL A 377 -22.82 8.67 -18.93
N SER A 378 -21.88 8.45 -19.85
CA SER A 378 -21.68 9.29 -21.04
C SER A 378 -22.52 8.85 -22.25
N GLY A 379 -23.34 7.81 -22.11
CA GLY A 379 -24.10 7.17 -23.20
C GLY A 379 -23.58 5.78 -23.53
N MET A 380 -24.00 5.23 -24.67
CA MET A 380 -23.58 3.89 -25.10
C MET A 380 -22.09 3.85 -25.46
N GLN A 381 -21.37 2.90 -24.87
CA GLN A 381 -19.94 2.71 -25.09
C GLN A 381 -19.66 1.29 -25.59
N LYS A 382 -18.82 1.18 -26.63
CA LYS A 382 -18.32 -0.11 -27.13
C LYS A 382 -17.31 -0.69 -26.14
N ILE A 383 -17.54 -1.93 -25.70
CA ILE A 383 -16.68 -2.63 -24.71
C ILE A 383 -15.94 -3.83 -25.30
N GLY A 384 -16.27 -4.25 -26.51
CA GLY A 384 -15.59 -5.36 -27.17
C GLY A 384 -16.26 -5.80 -28.46
N LEU A 385 -15.70 -6.85 -29.05
CA LEU A 385 -16.20 -7.52 -30.24
C LEU A 385 -16.38 -9.00 -29.94
N TRP A 386 -17.44 -9.61 -30.45
CA TRP A 386 -17.66 -11.05 -30.41
C TRP A 386 -17.64 -11.63 -31.82
N SER A 387 -16.95 -12.76 -32.00
CA SER A 387 -16.95 -13.55 -33.24
C SER A 387 -17.16 -15.04 -32.92
N GLY A 388 -17.67 -15.80 -33.88
CA GLY A 388 -17.89 -17.24 -33.69
C GLY A 388 -16.61 -18.07 -33.49
N GLU A 389 -15.47 -17.61 -34.02
CA GLU A 389 -14.18 -18.29 -33.89
C GLU A 389 -13.41 -17.89 -32.62
N ASP A 390 -13.37 -16.59 -32.30
CA ASP A 390 -12.54 -16.06 -31.20
C ASP A 390 -13.31 -15.85 -29.89
N GLY A 391 -14.64 -15.97 -29.93
CA GLY A 391 -15.51 -15.63 -28.79
C GLY A 391 -15.50 -14.14 -28.48
N PHE A 392 -15.74 -13.78 -27.22
CA PHE A 392 -15.77 -12.38 -26.79
C PHE A 392 -14.36 -11.84 -26.52
N GLN A 393 -13.96 -10.84 -27.30
CA GLN A 393 -12.75 -10.06 -27.10
C GLN A 393 -13.08 -8.74 -26.41
N ALA A 394 -12.76 -8.65 -25.12
CA ALA A 394 -12.91 -7.43 -24.35
C ALA A 394 -11.91 -6.37 -24.81
N ASN A 395 -12.41 -5.25 -25.31
CA ASN A 395 -11.64 -4.04 -25.57
C ASN A 395 -12.33 -2.88 -24.86
N ARG A 396 -12.43 -3.00 -23.53
CA ARG A 396 -13.06 -1.98 -22.71
C ARG A 396 -12.11 -0.79 -22.71
N PRO A 397 -12.51 0.37 -23.28
CA PRO A 397 -11.69 1.56 -23.16
C PRO A 397 -11.50 1.81 -21.67
N ALA A 398 -10.27 2.16 -21.26
CA ALA A 398 -10.04 2.60 -19.88
C ALA A 398 -11.16 3.60 -19.56
N PRO A 399 -11.90 3.43 -18.45
CA PRO A 399 -13.03 4.29 -18.14
C PRO A 399 -12.54 5.69 -18.36
N ALA A 400 -13.12 6.38 -19.35
CA ALA A 400 -12.75 7.75 -19.59
C ALA A 400 -12.88 8.39 -18.21
N LEU A 401 -11.80 9.01 -17.74
CA LEU A 401 -11.86 9.92 -16.61
C LEU A 401 -12.70 11.13 -17.06
N SER A 402 -13.95 10.90 -17.46
CA SER A 402 -15.00 11.88 -17.35
C SER A 402 -15.12 12.13 -15.86
N LEU A 403 -14.40 13.15 -15.44
CA LEU A 403 -14.69 13.97 -14.29
C LEU A 403 -16.15 14.41 -14.37
N GLU A 404 -17.09 13.52 -14.08
CA GLU A 404 -18.35 13.92 -13.48
C GLU A 404 -18.10 14.03 -11.98
N PRO A 405 -18.23 15.24 -11.39
CA PRO A 405 -17.89 15.48 -9.99
C PRO A 405 -18.71 14.64 -9.00
N ASP A 406 -19.85 14.06 -9.40
CA ASP A 406 -20.90 13.70 -8.44
C ASP A 406 -20.81 12.28 -7.85
N MET A 407 -20.18 11.30 -8.52
CA MET A 407 -19.98 9.97 -7.92
C MET A 407 -18.72 9.84 -7.04
N ARG A 408 -17.73 10.72 -7.24
CA ARG A 408 -16.57 10.85 -6.34
C ARG A 408 -16.82 11.84 -5.20
N SER A 409 -17.86 12.65 -5.33
CA SER A 409 -18.25 13.59 -4.30
C SER A 409 -18.83 12.83 -3.11
N LEU A 410 -18.11 12.91 -2.01
CA LEU A 410 -18.61 12.54 -0.69
C LEU A 410 -19.44 13.68 -0.08
N VAL A 411 -19.65 14.78 -0.82
CA VAL A 411 -20.44 15.94 -0.40
C VAL A 411 -21.90 15.52 -0.16
N ASN A 412 -22.44 15.90 1.00
CA ASN A 412 -23.79 15.57 1.48
C ASN A 412 -24.05 14.09 1.86
N LYS A 413 -23.03 13.23 1.92
CA LYS A 413 -23.16 11.89 2.50
C LYS A 413 -22.90 11.93 4.00
N SER A 414 -23.63 11.13 4.79
CA SER A 414 -23.42 11.00 6.22
C SER A 414 -22.94 9.59 6.56
N PHE A 415 -21.84 9.47 7.30
CA PHE A 415 -21.29 8.19 7.75
C PHE A 415 -21.34 8.00 9.26
N ILE A 416 -21.62 6.78 9.69
CA ILE A 416 -21.52 6.36 11.09
C ILE A 416 -20.13 5.78 11.31
N VAL A 417 -19.34 6.45 12.14
CA VAL A 417 -17.96 6.08 12.44
C VAL A 417 -17.90 5.47 13.84
N VAL A 418 -17.56 4.19 13.94
CA VAL A 418 -17.37 3.52 15.24
C VAL A 418 -15.94 3.75 15.75
N THR A 419 -15.80 4.05 17.04
CA THR A 419 -14.49 4.22 17.69
C THR A 419 -14.46 3.59 19.08
N ALA A 420 -13.27 3.27 19.56
CA ALA A 420 -13.02 2.75 20.91
C ALA A 420 -12.16 3.76 21.70
N ILE A 421 -12.28 3.76 23.03
CA ILE A 421 -11.46 4.63 23.88
C ILE A 421 -10.06 4.04 23.95
N SER A 422 -9.11 4.72 23.33
CA SER A 422 -7.68 4.41 23.35
C SER A 422 -6.87 5.71 23.21
N GLU A 423 -6.02 6.00 24.18
CA GLU A 423 -5.18 7.21 24.17
C GLU A 423 -3.96 7.03 23.24
N PRO A 424 -3.62 8.01 22.36
CA PRO A 424 -4.27 9.29 22.07
C PRO A 424 -5.24 9.29 20.87
N TYR A 425 -5.68 8.13 20.41
CA TYR A 425 -6.46 7.98 19.17
C TYR A 425 -7.91 8.45 19.32
N GLY A 426 -8.58 8.03 20.40
CA GLY A 426 -9.94 8.39 20.74
C GLY A 426 -10.09 8.55 22.25
N MET A 427 -10.36 9.77 22.71
CA MET A 427 -10.48 10.16 24.10
C MET A 427 -11.74 10.98 24.31
N LEU A 428 -12.26 10.97 25.54
CA LEU A 428 -13.32 11.89 25.93
C LEU A 428 -12.70 13.25 26.28
N LYS A 429 -13.33 14.32 25.78
CA LYS A 429 -12.88 15.69 26.03
C LYS A 429 -13.12 16.08 27.49
N GLU A 430 -12.07 16.49 28.19
CA GLU A 430 -12.18 16.95 29.58
C GLU A 430 -12.77 18.36 29.63
N THR A 431 -14.08 18.44 29.81
CA THR A 431 -14.81 19.71 29.95
C THR A 431 -15.83 19.62 31.08
N SER A 432 -16.08 20.74 31.75
CA SER A 432 -17.07 20.83 32.83
C SER A 432 -18.52 20.81 32.31
N GLU A 433 -18.71 21.10 31.01
CA GLU A 433 -20.00 21.06 30.31
C GLU A 433 -20.22 19.69 29.68
N LYS A 434 -21.46 19.20 29.70
CA LYS A 434 -21.83 18.00 28.93
C LYS A 434 -21.94 18.38 27.46
N LEU A 435 -20.94 18.01 26.69
CA LEU A 435 -20.98 18.09 25.22
C LEU A 435 -21.90 16.97 24.70
N GLU A 436 -22.52 17.18 23.54
CA GLU A 436 -23.37 16.20 22.84
C GLU A 436 -22.87 15.98 21.41
N GLY A 437 -23.09 14.79 20.87
CA GLY A 437 -22.67 14.45 19.51
C GLY A 437 -21.15 14.28 19.36
N ASN A 438 -20.60 14.74 18.24
CA ASN A 438 -19.19 14.52 17.88
C ASN A 438 -18.20 15.28 18.77
N ASP A 439 -18.62 16.41 19.35
CA ASP A 439 -17.76 17.29 20.17
C ASP A 439 -17.32 16.65 21.50
N GLN A 440 -17.93 15.52 21.86
CA GLN A 440 -17.58 14.73 23.04
C GLN A 440 -16.20 14.07 22.93
N PHE A 441 -15.73 13.83 21.69
CA PHE A 441 -14.53 13.07 21.42
C PHE A 441 -13.38 13.98 20.98
N GLU A 442 -12.17 13.64 21.39
CA GLU A 442 -10.93 14.27 20.92
C GLU A 442 -9.85 13.21 20.75
N GLY A 443 -8.88 13.45 19.87
CA GLY A 443 -7.77 12.52 19.65
C GLY A 443 -7.28 12.53 18.20
N PHE A 444 -6.20 11.80 17.95
CA PHE A 444 -5.60 11.70 16.62
C PHE A 444 -6.57 11.07 15.60
N GLY A 445 -7.26 9.99 15.95
CA GLY A 445 -8.21 9.32 15.07
C GLY A 445 -9.46 10.18 14.82
N ILE A 446 -9.88 10.95 15.82
CA ILE A 446 -10.99 11.90 15.71
C ILE A 446 -10.64 13.04 14.76
N GLU A 447 -9.47 13.66 14.93
CA GLU A 447 -8.98 14.73 14.05
C GLU A 447 -8.72 14.24 12.62
N LEU A 448 -8.28 12.98 12.45
CA LEU A 448 -8.09 12.38 11.13
C LEU A 448 -9.40 12.31 10.34
N ILE A 449 -10.49 11.85 10.97
CA ILE A 449 -11.81 11.81 10.31
C ILE A 449 -12.33 13.22 10.03
N ASP A 450 -12.08 14.17 10.93
CA ASP A 450 -12.47 15.57 10.74
C ASP A 450 -11.75 16.21 9.53
N GLU A 451 -10.45 15.98 9.38
CA GLU A 451 -9.68 16.45 8.21
C GLU A 451 -10.08 15.75 6.92
N LEU A 452 -10.36 14.44 6.97
CA LEU A 452 -10.92 13.71 5.82
C LEU A 452 -12.29 14.25 5.41
N SER A 453 -13.14 14.58 6.38
CA SER A 453 -14.46 15.18 6.16
C SER A 453 -14.36 16.56 5.52
N LYS A 454 -13.46 17.43 5.99
CA LYS A 454 -13.21 18.75 5.37
C LYS A 454 -12.71 18.63 3.94
N LYS A 455 -11.86 17.64 3.66
CA LYS A 455 -11.25 17.45 2.35
C LYS A 455 -12.22 16.84 1.33
N LEU A 456 -13.07 15.91 1.77
CA LEU A 456 -13.95 15.12 0.90
C LEU A 456 -15.42 15.57 0.93
N GLY A 457 -15.83 16.35 1.93
CA GLY A 457 -17.15 16.96 2.05
C GLY A 457 -18.25 16.10 2.70
N PHE A 458 -17.93 14.93 3.25
CA PHE A 458 -18.93 14.10 3.95
C PHE A 458 -19.19 14.60 5.38
N SER A 459 -20.41 14.40 5.86
CA SER A 459 -20.79 14.49 7.27
C SER A 459 -20.54 13.17 7.98
N TYR A 460 -20.30 13.20 9.30
CA TYR A 460 -20.06 11.99 10.07
C TYR A 460 -20.69 12.07 11.46
N THR A 461 -20.94 10.91 12.07
CA THR A 461 -21.39 10.78 13.46
C THR A 461 -20.55 9.71 14.16
N PHE A 462 -19.95 10.06 15.30
CA PHE A 462 -19.18 9.10 16.09
C PHE A 462 -20.09 8.26 16.96
N ARG A 463 -19.82 6.96 16.98
CA ARG A 463 -20.46 5.99 17.87
C ARG A 463 -19.39 5.27 18.69
N LEU A 464 -19.50 5.36 20.00
CA LEU A 464 -18.60 4.66 20.89
C LEU A 464 -18.96 3.17 20.94
N GLN A 465 -17.93 2.31 20.85
CA GLN A 465 -18.09 0.88 20.97
C GLN A 465 -18.42 0.47 22.43
N PRO A 466 -19.54 -0.23 22.70
CA PRO A 466 -19.99 -0.51 24.08
C PRO A 466 -19.06 -1.43 24.87
N ASP A 467 -18.43 -2.41 24.22
CA ASP A 467 -17.56 -3.40 24.86
C ASP A 467 -16.08 -3.00 24.88
N ASN A 468 -15.74 -1.84 24.29
CA ASN A 468 -14.38 -1.33 24.10
C ASN A 468 -13.40 -2.37 23.49
N LYS A 469 -13.93 -3.33 22.71
CA LYS A 469 -13.12 -4.34 22.00
C LYS A 469 -12.98 -3.96 20.54
N TYR A 470 -11.79 -4.16 19.99
CA TYR A 470 -11.50 -3.83 18.59
C TYR A 470 -12.18 -4.81 17.63
N GLY A 471 -12.16 -6.10 17.97
CA GLY A 471 -12.75 -7.16 17.16
C GLY A 471 -11.74 -8.25 16.85
N GLY A 472 -12.14 -9.48 17.13
CA GLY A 472 -11.44 -10.71 16.79
C GLY A 472 -12.45 -11.82 16.52
N LEU A 473 -12.03 -12.80 15.73
CA LEU A 473 -12.85 -13.95 15.41
C LEU A 473 -12.85 -14.92 16.59
N ASP A 474 -14.01 -15.28 17.10
CA ASP A 474 -14.09 -16.33 18.12
C ASP A 474 -13.92 -17.70 17.44
N PRO A 475 -12.85 -18.46 17.75
CA PRO A 475 -12.57 -19.74 17.09
C PRO A 475 -13.61 -20.83 17.39
N LYS A 476 -14.45 -20.66 18.41
CA LYS A 476 -15.50 -21.64 18.76
C LYS A 476 -16.81 -21.39 18.04
N THR A 477 -17.18 -20.13 17.87
CA THR A 477 -18.48 -19.73 17.30
C THR A 477 -18.36 -19.29 15.84
N GLY A 478 -17.16 -18.91 15.40
CA GLY A 478 -16.92 -18.32 14.07
C GLY A 478 -17.50 -16.92 13.92
N GLU A 479 -17.95 -16.28 15.01
CA GLU A 479 -18.52 -14.94 14.97
C GLU A 479 -17.48 -13.85 15.28
N TRP A 480 -17.63 -12.71 14.62
CA TRP A 480 -16.90 -11.49 14.95
C TRP A 480 -17.50 -10.80 16.18
N ASN A 481 -16.65 -10.09 16.92
CA ASN A 481 -17.04 -9.24 18.06
C ASN A 481 -16.48 -7.81 17.93
N GLY A 482 -16.73 -6.95 18.93
CA GLY A 482 -16.17 -5.61 18.99
C GLY A 482 -16.61 -4.69 17.85
N MET A 483 -15.77 -3.71 17.53
CA MET A 483 -16.01 -2.74 16.45
C MET A 483 -16.18 -3.42 15.08
N LEU A 484 -15.41 -4.48 14.79
CA LEU A 484 -15.51 -5.18 13.51
C LEU A 484 -16.89 -5.80 13.29
N ARG A 485 -17.52 -6.32 14.34
CA ARG A 485 -18.90 -6.83 14.25
C ARG A 485 -19.89 -5.74 13.87
N GLU A 486 -19.76 -4.53 14.43
CA GLU A 486 -20.65 -3.41 14.08
C GLU A 486 -20.53 -3.01 12.60
N ILE A 487 -19.33 -3.11 12.02
CA ILE A 487 -19.09 -2.82 10.60
C ILE A 487 -19.68 -3.93 9.71
N ILE A 488 -19.45 -5.19 10.06
CA ILE A 488 -19.95 -6.35 9.31
C ILE A 488 -21.48 -6.42 9.33
N ASP A 489 -22.09 -6.10 10.48
CA ASP A 489 -23.56 -6.06 10.66
C ASP A 489 -24.21 -4.81 10.00
N ASN A 490 -23.44 -3.96 9.30
CA ASN A 490 -23.90 -2.69 8.74
C ASN A 490 -24.49 -1.69 9.76
N ARG A 491 -24.07 -1.79 11.03
CA ARG A 491 -24.46 -0.85 12.11
C ARG A 491 -23.53 0.37 12.20
N ALA A 492 -22.34 0.27 11.62
CA ALA A 492 -21.40 1.35 11.37
C ALA A 492 -20.83 1.22 9.94
N ASP A 493 -20.48 2.34 9.32
CA ASP A 493 -19.94 2.35 7.94
C ASP A 493 -18.43 2.14 7.92
N MET A 494 -17.73 2.71 8.91
CA MET A 494 -16.29 2.61 9.09
C MET A 494 -15.90 2.67 10.58
N GLY A 495 -14.71 2.21 10.91
CA GLY A 495 -14.15 2.22 12.25
C GLY A 495 -12.76 2.84 12.31
N ILE A 496 -12.56 3.75 13.27
CA ILE A 496 -11.28 4.41 13.52
C ILE A 496 -10.84 4.20 14.98
N THR A 497 -9.65 3.62 15.15
CA THR A 497 -8.88 3.53 16.40
C THR A 497 -7.46 3.09 16.03
N ASP A 498 -6.62 2.81 17.02
CA ASP A 498 -5.39 1.99 16.94
C ASP A 498 -5.64 0.53 16.50
N LEU A 499 -6.37 0.34 15.40
CA LEU A 499 -6.73 -0.98 14.88
C LEU A 499 -5.63 -1.51 13.96
N THR A 500 -4.85 -2.47 14.45
CA THR A 500 -3.82 -3.16 13.66
C THR A 500 -4.45 -3.91 12.47
N MET A 501 -3.93 -3.68 11.27
CA MET A 501 -4.26 -4.45 10.07
C MET A 501 -3.63 -5.85 10.18
N THR A 502 -4.45 -6.89 10.11
CA THR A 502 -4.01 -8.30 10.19
C THR A 502 -4.76 -9.12 9.15
N SER A 503 -4.15 -10.19 8.63
CA SER A 503 -4.76 -11.05 7.61
C SER A 503 -6.13 -11.62 8.05
N GLU A 504 -6.28 -12.00 9.33
CA GLU A 504 -7.57 -12.47 9.87
C GLU A 504 -8.67 -11.39 9.74
N ARG A 505 -8.38 -10.15 10.14
CA ARG A 505 -9.31 -9.01 10.06
C ARG A 505 -9.63 -8.59 8.63
N GLU A 506 -8.65 -8.62 7.73
CA GLU A 506 -8.83 -8.31 6.31
C GLU A 506 -9.76 -9.33 5.61
N SER A 507 -9.89 -10.55 6.15
CA SER A 507 -10.88 -11.49 5.64
C SER A 507 -12.34 -11.05 5.91
N GLY A 508 -12.58 -10.31 7.00
CA GLY A 508 -13.90 -9.86 7.45
C GLY A 508 -14.28 -8.43 7.02
N VAL A 509 -13.31 -7.53 6.95
CA VAL A 509 -13.48 -6.10 6.59
C VAL A 509 -12.40 -5.63 5.64
N ASP A 510 -12.67 -4.56 4.89
CA ASP A 510 -11.64 -3.88 4.11
C ASP A 510 -10.95 -2.80 4.94
N PHE A 511 -9.71 -2.47 4.59
CA PHE A 511 -8.97 -1.38 5.20
C PHE A 511 -8.58 -0.33 4.15
N THR A 512 -8.37 0.91 4.59
CA THR A 512 -7.59 1.88 3.82
C THR A 512 -6.12 1.48 3.75
N ILE A 513 -5.35 2.20 2.92
CA ILE A 513 -3.90 2.28 3.14
C ILE A 513 -3.59 2.69 4.60
N PRO A 514 -2.49 2.21 5.18
CA PRO A 514 -2.16 2.51 6.57
C PRO A 514 -1.86 4.00 6.74
N PHE A 515 -2.56 4.67 7.67
CA PHE A 515 -2.30 6.07 7.98
C PHE A 515 -1.11 6.26 8.94
N MET A 516 -0.65 5.17 9.56
CA MET A 516 0.49 5.16 10.48
C MET A 516 1.17 3.80 10.46
N SER A 517 2.47 3.78 10.16
CA SER A 517 3.32 2.58 10.23
C SER A 517 3.91 2.43 11.64
N LEU A 518 3.97 1.20 12.13
CA LEU A 518 4.42 0.84 13.47
C LEU A 518 4.92 -0.61 13.53
N GLY A 519 5.38 -1.03 14.70
CA GLY A 519 5.72 -2.43 14.97
C GLY A 519 5.64 -2.72 16.46
N ILE A 520 5.82 -3.98 16.84
CA ILE A 520 5.93 -4.39 18.23
C ILE A 520 7.30 -3.92 18.74
N GLY A 521 7.28 -3.11 19.80
CA GLY A 521 8.46 -2.70 20.53
C GLY A 521 8.50 -3.31 21.94
N ILE A 522 9.64 -3.17 22.58
CA ILE A 522 9.85 -3.60 23.97
C ILE A 522 9.87 -2.36 24.85
N LEU A 523 8.86 -2.23 25.72
CA LEU A 523 8.84 -1.22 26.77
C LEU A 523 9.60 -1.74 27.99
N PHE A 524 10.61 -0.99 28.43
CA PHE A 524 11.37 -1.29 29.63
C PHE A 524 11.73 -0.02 30.39
N ARG A 525 12.24 -0.16 31.62
CA ARG A 525 12.77 0.96 32.40
C ARG A 525 14.01 1.56 31.74
N LYS A 526 14.14 2.89 31.81
CA LYS A 526 15.32 3.64 31.34
C LYS A 526 16.57 3.10 32.05
N PRO A 527 17.72 2.97 31.36
CA PRO A 527 18.93 2.41 31.94
C PRO A 527 19.36 3.25 33.14
N MET A 528 19.65 2.59 34.27
CA MET A 528 20.13 3.27 35.46
C MET A 528 21.66 3.43 35.38
N LYS A 529 22.17 4.53 35.93
CA LYS A 529 23.61 4.77 36.07
C LYS A 529 24.22 3.63 36.91
N GLU A 530 25.31 3.02 36.44
CA GLU A 530 26.02 2.01 37.23
C GLU A 530 26.56 2.67 38.51
N PRO A 531 26.37 2.08 39.70
CA PRO A 531 26.96 2.65 40.91
C PRO A 531 28.49 2.68 40.77
N PRO A 532 29.16 3.77 41.17
CA PRO A 532 30.59 3.92 40.99
C PRO A 532 31.34 2.83 41.76
N LYS A 533 32.28 2.16 41.07
CA LYS A 533 33.14 1.13 41.66
C LYS A 533 34.16 1.79 42.58
N LEU A 534 34.40 1.20 43.75
CA LEU A 534 35.33 1.75 44.75
C LEU A 534 36.77 1.94 44.20
N PHE A 535 37.21 1.09 43.27
CA PHE A 535 38.51 1.17 42.61
C PHE A 535 38.47 1.87 41.23
N SER A 536 37.49 2.75 40.99
CA SER A 536 37.35 3.44 39.70
C SER A 536 38.58 4.29 39.33
N PHE A 537 39.39 4.75 40.28
CA PHE A 537 40.62 5.49 39.97
C PHE A 537 41.71 4.62 39.34
N MET A 538 41.62 3.28 39.41
CA MET A 538 42.59 2.36 38.79
C MET A 538 42.22 2.00 37.35
N SER A 539 40.97 2.27 36.91
CA SER A 539 40.47 1.95 35.56
C SER A 539 41.10 2.72 34.39
N PRO A 540 41.73 3.91 34.53
CA PRO A 540 42.33 4.62 33.39
C PRO A 540 43.45 3.84 32.67
N PHE A 541 44.02 2.84 33.35
CA PHE A 541 44.97 1.89 32.78
C PHE A 541 44.48 0.45 32.98
N SER A 542 44.71 -0.39 31.96
CA SER A 542 44.45 -1.82 32.08
C SER A 542 45.39 -2.46 33.10
N GLY A 543 44.99 -3.61 33.65
CA GLY A 543 45.85 -4.38 34.58
C GLY A 543 47.21 -4.74 34.00
N GLU A 544 47.31 -4.91 32.68
CA GLU A 544 48.56 -5.16 31.98
C GLU A 544 49.52 -3.97 32.06
N VAL A 545 49.01 -2.75 31.85
CA VAL A 545 49.83 -1.52 31.94
C VAL A 545 50.34 -1.32 33.36
N TRP A 546 49.51 -1.58 34.38
CA TRP A 546 49.94 -1.55 35.78
C TRP A 546 51.06 -2.56 36.08
N LEU A 547 50.97 -3.76 35.50
CA LEU A 547 52.02 -4.78 35.64
C LEU A 547 53.32 -4.33 35.00
N TRP A 548 53.28 -3.82 33.76
CA TRP A 548 54.46 -3.29 33.07
C TRP A 548 55.08 -2.09 33.78
N LEU A 549 54.27 -1.24 34.41
CA LEU A 549 54.75 -0.14 35.25
C LEU A 549 55.54 -0.66 36.46
N GLY A 550 55.04 -1.70 37.14
CA GLY A 550 55.73 -2.34 38.26
C GLY A 550 57.07 -2.97 37.84
N LEU A 551 57.11 -3.63 36.68
CA LEU A 551 58.35 -4.19 36.12
C LEU A 551 59.35 -3.10 35.71
N ALA A 552 58.88 -2.03 35.07
CA ALA A 552 59.72 -0.89 34.69
C ALA A 552 60.30 -0.18 35.92
N TYR A 553 59.48 0.04 36.95
CA TYR A 553 59.92 0.59 38.25
C TYR A 553 61.07 -0.23 38.85
N MET A 554 60.90 -1.55 38.99
CA MET A 554 61.95 -2.43 39.50
C MET A 554 63.20 -2.42 38.61
N GLY A 555 63.02 -2.44 37.29
CA GLY A 555 64.12 -2.40 36.32
C GLY A 555 64.96 -1.13 36.42
N VAL A 556 64.33 0.05 36.56
CA VAL A 556 65.02 1.32 36.72
C VAL A 556 65.73 1.39 38.07
N SER A 557 65.10 0.95 39.16
CA SER A 557 65.75 0.96 40.49
C SER A 557 66.96 0.03 40.54
N ILE A 558 66.90 -1.16 39.93
CA ILE A 558 68.04 -2.07 39.80
C ILE A 558 69.13 -1.45 38.92
N SER A 559 68.76 -0.87 37.77
CA SER A 559 69.71 -0.24 36.85
C SER A 559 70.45 0.92 37.52
N MET A 560 69.73 1.76 38.28
CA MET A 560 70.32 2.84 39.07
C MET A 560 71.23 2.31 40.18
N PHE A 561 70.85 1.24 40.87
CA PHE A 561 71.69 0.63 41.90
C PHE A 561 73.01 0.09 41.32
N VAL A 562 72.94 -0.63 40.19
CA VAL A 562 74.12 -1.20 39.53
C VAL A 562 75.03 -0.09 38.97
N LEU A 563 74.47 0.86 38.22
CA LEU A 563 75.26 1.95 37.62
C LEU A 563 75.81 2.92 38.67
N GLY A 564 75.07 3.16 39.75
CA GLY A 564 75.54 3.96 40.89
C GLY A 564 76.75 3.34 41.58
N ARG A 565 76.84 2.00 41.66
CA ARG A 565 78.00 1.30 42.23
C ARG A 565 79.18 1.20 41.27
N LEU A 566 78.92 1.05 39.97
CA LEU A 566 79.96 0.94 38.94
C LEU A 566 80.63 2.28 38.60
N SER A 567 79.93 3.40 38.79
CA SER A 567 80.43 4.72 38.39
C SER A 567 81.33 5.32 39.49
N PRO A 568 82.63 5.56 39.24
CA PRO A 568 83.53 6.12 40.26
C PRO A 568 83.12 7.52 40.75
N ALA A 569 82.47 8.31 39.88
CA ALA A 569 82.04 9.67 40.18
C ALA A 569 80.84 9.77 41.16
N GLU A 570 80.25 8.64 41.55
CA GLU A 570 79.16 8.58 42.56
C GLU A 570 79.66 8.19 43.96
N TRP A 571 80.96 7.94 44.10
CA TRP A 571 81.58 7.64 45.39
C TRP A 571 82.13 8.94 45.98
N ASP A 572 81.53 9.38 47.08
CA ASP A 572 81.90 10.62 47.77
C ASP A 572 82.77 10.35 48.98
N ASN A 573 83.62 11.32 49.30
CA ASN A 573 84.34 11.35 50.55
C ASN A 573 83.44 11.93 51.66
N PRO A 574 83.09 11.17 52.70
CA PRO A 574 82.23 11.66 53.80
C PRO A 574 82.85 12.81 54.60
N TYR A 575 84.17 12.99 54.55
CA TYR A 575 84.89 14.07 55.22
C TYR A 575 85.74 14.88 54.21
N PRO A 576 85.18 15.98 53.65
CA PRO A 576 85.84 16.79 52.63
C PRO A 576 87.20 17.37 53.04
N CYS A 577 87.51 17.38 54.33
CA CYS A 577 88.76 17.90 54.90
C CYS A 577 89.91 16.88 54.95
N ILE A 578 89.67 15.62 54.56
CA ILE A 578 90.68 14.55 54.54
C ILE A 578 90.92 14.16 53.08
N GLU A 579 92.10 14.43 52.54
CA GLU A 579 92.41 14.19 51.11
C GLU A 579 92.50 12.68 50.76
N GLU A 580 92.86 11.83 51.72
CA GLU A 580 92.91 10.36 51.58
C GLU A 580 91.94 9.68 52.58
N PRO A 581 90.66 9.50 52.24
CA PRO A 581 89.70 8.84 53.13
C PRO A 581 89.96 7.33 53.20
N THR A 582 89.75 6.74 54.39
CA THR A 582 89.81 5.27 54.56
C THR A 582 88.61 4.55 53.93
N GLU A 583 87.49 5.24 53.74
CA GLU A 583 86.24 4.69 53.18
C GLU A 583 85.53 5.75 52.30
N LEU A 584 84.95 5.32 51.17
CA LEU A 584 84.10 6.15 50.31
C LEU A 584 82.64 5.74 50.50
N GLU A 585 81.76 6.73 50.61
CA GLU A 585 80.31 6.48 50.76
C GLU A 585 79.58 6.67 49.42
N ASN A 586 78.57 5.83 49.21
CA ASN A 586 77.73 5.89 48.01
C ASN A 586 76.26 6.03 48.42
N GLN A 587 75.62 7.10 47.93
CA GLN A 587 74.24 7.44 48.20
C GLN A 587 73.22 6.46 47.58
N PHE A 588 73.59 5.73 46.52
CA PHE A 588 72.74 4.76 45.82
C PHE A 588 72.76 3.39 46.51
N SER A 589 72.07 3.29 47.64
CA SER A 589 71.65 2.00 48.22
C SER A 589 70.40 1.47 47.52
N PHE A 590 70.15 0.16 47.53
CA PHE A 590 68.97 -0.41 46.87
C PHE A 590 67.63 0.20 47.37
N PRO A 591 67.42 0.41 48.70
CA PRO A 591 66.25 1.15 49.20
C PRO A 591 66.19 2.61 48.73
N ASN A 592 67.34 3.30 48.66
CA ASN A 592 67.43 4.68 48.18
C ASN A 592 67.09 4.77 46.68
N CYS A 593 67.49 3.78 45.87
CA CYS A 593 67.13 3.70 44.46
C CYS A 593 65.63 3.44 44.26
N LEU A 594 65.03 2.57 45.08
CA LEU A 594 63.58 2.35 45.09
C LEU A 594 62.82 3.62 45.46
N TRP A 595 63.33 4.38 46.45
CA TRP A 595 62.77 5.65 46.88
C TRP A 595 62.90 6.74 45.81
N PHE A 596 64.07 6.85 45.17
CA PHE A 596 64.31 7.75 44.03
C PHE A 596 63.31 7.49 42.90
N SER A 597 63.14 6.22 42.50
CA SER A 597 62.22 5.84 41.43
C SER A 597 60.75 6.13 41.76
N VAL A 598 60.32 5.93 43.03
CA VAL A 598 58.96 6.30 43.48
C VAL A 598 58.76 7.82 43.52
N GLY A 599 59.74 8.57 44.06
CA GLY A 599 59.66 10.03 44.16
C GLY A 599 59.53 10.72 42.81
N ALA A 600 60.22 10.18 41.78
CA ALA A 600 60.06 10.60 40.40
C ALA A 600 58.68 10.23 39.81
N LEU A 601 58.16 9.03 40.09
CA LEU A 601 56.83 8.61 39.62
C LEU A 601 55.70 9.46 40.22
N LEU A 602 55.83 9.85 41.49
CA LEU A 602 54.86 10.70 42.21
C LEU A 602 55.06 12.21 41.96
N GLN A 603 56.02 12.61 41.11
CA GLN A 603 56.34 14.00 40.80
C GLN A 603 56.74 14.88 42.01
N GLN A 604 57.20 14.28 43.11
CA GLN A 604 57.65 15.00 44.31
C GLN A 604 59.17 15.23 44.34
N GLY A 605 59.91 14.54 43.47
CA GLY A 605 61.38 14.57 43.46
C GLY A 605 62.00 13.71 44.57
N SER A 606 63.33 13.75 44.68
CA SER A 606 64.09 13.05 45.72
C SER A 606 65.31 13.87 46.12
N GLU A 607 65.74 13.72 47.37
CA GLU A 607 66.98 14.35 47.87
C GLU A 607 68.25 13.78 47.24
N LEU A 608 68.14 12.61 46.60
CA LEU A 608 69.24 11.93 45.92
C LEU A 608 69.45 12.52 44.52
N ALA A 609 70.61 13.10 44.28
CA ALA A 609 70.97 13.71 43.01
C ALA A 609 72.07 12.91 42.30
N PRO A 610 71.82 12.31 41.12
CA PRO A 610 72.85 11.60 40.36
C PRO A 610 73.94 12.56 39.87
N LYS A 611 75.21 12.21 40.10
CA LYS A 611 76.37 13.02 39.72
C LYS A 611 77.00 12.55 38.41
N ALA A 612 77.10 11.24 38.19
CA ALA A 612 77.69 10.66 37.00
C ALA A 612 76.80 10.83 35.76
N TYR A 613 77.42 10.90 34.58
CA TYR A 613 76.68 11.01 33.32
C TYR A 613 75.79 9.79 33.04
N SER A 614 76.26 8.59 33.42
CA SER A 614 75.54 7.31 33.26
C SER A 614 74.22 7.29 34.04
N THR A 615 74.26 7.63 35.32
CA THR A 615 73.10 7.67 36.23
C THR A 615 72.15 8.80 35.85
N ARG A 616 72.67 9.99 35.46
CA ARG A 616 71.85 11.09 34.94
C ARG A 616 71.07 10.73 33.69
N THR A 617 71.65 9.94 32.78
CA THR A 617 70.97 9.51 31.56
C THR A 617 69.79 8.58 31.88
N VAL A 618 69.97 7.63 32.81
CA VAL A 618 68.88 6.76 33.28
C VAL A 618 67.81 7.55 34.04
N ALA A 619 68.20 8.51 34.88
CA ALA A 619 67.26 9.42 35.54
C ALA A 619 66.44 10.23 34.54
N ALA A 620 67.08 10.83 33.54
CA ALA A 620 66.42 11.63 32.51
C ALA A 620 65.43 10.79 31.69
N ALA A 621 65.81 9.57 31.31
CA ALA A 621 64.91 8.64 30.63
C ALA A 621 63.70 8.25 31.49
N TRP A 622 63.91 8.00 32.79
CA TRP A 622 62.84 7.71 33.74
C TRP A 622 61.92 8.92 33.96
N TRP A 623 62.47 10.13 34.06
CA TRP A 623 61.69 11.36 34.18
C TRP A 623 60.83 11.62 32.94
N PHE A 624 61.37 11.42 31.74
CA PHE A 624 60.60 11.55 30.51
C PHE A 624 59.47 10.52 30.44
N PHE A 625 59.75 9.25 30.77
CA PHE A 625 58.76 8.19 30.81
C PHE A 625 57.62 8.49 31.82
N THR A 626 57.98 8.89 33.04
CA THR A 626 57.00 9.19 34.11
C THR A 626 56.17 10.44 33.78
N LEU A 627 56.75 11.45 33.13
CA LEU A 627 56.01 12.63 32.66
C LEU A 627 54.91 12.23 31.67
N ILE A 628 55.24 11.43 30.65
CA ILE A 628 54.25 10.95 29.67
C ILE A 628 53.18 10.09 30.35
N LEU A 629 53.60 9.18 31.22
CA LEU A 629 52.70 8.26 31.89
C LEU A 629 51.68 9.00 32.76
N VAL A 630 52.13 9.93 33.61
CA VAL A 630 51.22 10.70 34.48
C VAL A 630 50.29 11.59 33.66
N SER A 631 50.80 12.20 32.59
CA SER A 631 49.97 13.03 31.68
C SER A 631 48.89 12.21 30.97
N SER A 632 49.21 10.98 30.57
CA SER A 632 48.26 10.04 29.97
C SER A 632 47.22 9.54 30.99
N TYR A 633 47.66 9.25 32.21
CA TYR A 633 46.77 8.87 33.30
C TYR A 633 45.76 9.98 33.62
N THR A 634 46.22 11.23 33.76
CA THR A 634 45.34 12.37 34.06
C THR A 634 44.37 12.66 32.92
N ALA A 635 44.80 12.52 31.66
CA ALA A 635 43.93 12.66 30.50
C ALA A 635 42.84 11.57 30.43
N ASN A 636 43.21 10.30 30.61
CA ASN A 636 42.26 9.18 30.59
C ASN A 636 41.32 9.21 31.80
N LEU A 637 41.80 9.59 32.98
CA LEU A 637 40.95 9.75 34.15
C LEU A 637 39.92 10.86 33.93
N ALA A 638 40.31 12.00 33.36
CA ALA A 638 39.39 13.08 33.03
C ALA A 638 38.31 12.62 32.03
N ALA A 639 38.70 11.88 30.98
CA ALA A 639 37.76 11.32 30.01
C ALA A 639 36.84 10.25 30.63
N PHE A 640 37.34 9.42 31.55
CA PHE A 640 36.55 8.39 32.20
C PHE A 640 35.51 8.98 33.16
N LEU A 641 35.84 10.10 33.82
CA LEU A 641 34.91 10.80 34.72
C LEU A 641 33.83 11.59 33.97
N THR A 642 34.03 11.92 32.70
CA THR A 642 33.01 12.60 31.88
C THR A 642 32.09 11.64 31.13
N VAL A 643 32.54 10.40 30.85
CA VAL A 643 31.72 9.39 30.17
C VAL A 643 31.00 8.53 31.21
N GLU A 644 29.75 8.90 31.51
CA GLU A 644 28.87 8.05 32.32
C GLU A 644 28.38 6.85 31.47
N SER A 645 28.82 5.64 31.80
CA SER A 645 28.34 4.43 31.12
C SER A 645 26.95 4.02 31.64
N LEU A 646 25.95 4.12 30.77
CA LEU A 646 24.62 3.55 31.00
C LEU A 646 24.66 2.05 30.67
N VAL A 647 24.25 1.20 31.61
CA VAL A 647 24.17 -0.26 31.38
C VAL A 647 22.71 -0.66 31.19
N THR A 648 22.41 -1.18 30.00
CA THR A 648 21.11 -1.79 29.65
C THR A 648 21.11 -3.28 30.02
N PRO A 649 20.17 -3.78 30.84
CA PRO A 649 20.06 -5.20 31.14
C PRO A 649 19.69 -6.07 29.92
N ILE A 650 18.96 -5.47 28.97
CA ILE A 650 18.47 -6.09 27.73
C ILE A 650 18.70 -5.12 26.57
N ASN A 651 19.13 -5.64 25.41
CA ASN A 651 19.31 -4.84 24.20
C ASN A 651 18.35 -5.24 23.07
N ASP A 652 18.00 -6.53 23.02
CA ASP A 652 17.23 -7.10 21.92
C ASP A 652 16.32 -8.23 22.41
N VAL A 653 15.43 -8.69 21.55
CA VAL A 653 14.45 -9.74 21.83
C VAL A 653 15.10 -11.09 22.12
N ASP A 654 16.28 -11.35 21.56
CA ASP A 654 17.03 -12.58 21.82
C ASP A 654 17.50 -12.64 23.28
N ASP A 655 17.85 -11.50 23.88
CA ASP A 655 18.21 -11.42 25.30
C ASP A 655 17.01 -11.74 26.19
N LEU A 656 15.81 -11.32 25.80
CA LEU A 656 14.55 -11.67 26.48
C LEU A 656 14.25 -13.17 26.34
N SER A 657 14.39 -13.74 25.14
CA SER A 657 14.13 -15.17 24.91
C SER A 657 15.03 -16.09 25.73
N LYS A 658 16.25 -15.63 26.06
CA LYS A 658 17.25 -16.33 26.88
C LYS A 658 17.12 -16.01 28.37
N ASN A 659 16.15 -15.18 28.77
CA ASN A 659 15.98 -14.68 30.14
C ASN A 659 17.26 -14.05 30.72
N LYS A 660 18.00 -13.31 29.89
CA LYS A 660 19.22 -12.62 30.33
C LYS A 660 18.87 -11.56 31.37
N GLY A 661 19.57 -11.56 32.49
CA GLY A 661 19.30 -10.62 33.59
C GLY A 661 18.00 -10.91 34.38
N GLY A 662 17.37 -12.07 34.20
CA GLY A 662 16.18 -12.48 34.95
C GLY A 662 14.95 -11.58 34.72
N VAL A 663 14.84 -11.00 33.53
CA VAL A 663 13.71 -10.14 33.13
C VAL A 663 12.56 -11.00 32.62
N ASN A 664 11.38 -10.87 33.24
CA ASN A 664 10.16 -11.50 32.72
C ASN A 664 9.51 -10.60 31.67
N TYR A 665 8.75 -11.18 30.74
CA TYR A 665 8.05 -10.39 29.71
C TYR A 665 6.62 -10.87 29.48
N GLY A 666 5.79 -9.99 28.94
CA GLY A 666 4.38 -10.26 28.65
C GLY A 666 3.77 -9.28 27.66
N ALA A 667 2.53 -9.55 27.26
CA ALA A 667 1.76 -8.78 26.29
C ALA A 667 0.29 -8.69 26.73
N LYS A 668 -0.49 -7.84 26.04
CA LYS A 668 -1.94 -7.73 26.26
C LYS A 668 -2.66 -9.03 25.84
N ASN A 669 -3.53 -9.54 26.71
CA ASN A 669 -4.33 -10.73 26.46
C ASN A 669 -5.35 -10.49 25.31
N GLY A 670 -5.42 -11.42 24.36
CA GLY A 670 -6.27 -11.28 23.17
C GLY A 670 -5.87 -10.13 22.22
N GLY A 671 -4.67 -9.58 22.37
CA GLY A 671 -4.13 -8.55 21.49
C GLY A 671 -3.49 -9.12 20.22
N SER A 672 -3.35 -8.27 19.20
CA SER A 672 -2.65 -8.61 17.93
C SER A 672 -1.20 -9.04 18.15
N THR A 673 -0.52 -8.48 19.16
CA THR A 673 0.84 -8.88 19.58
C THR A 673 0.91 -10.35 20.02
N PHE A 674 -0.08 -10.83 20.78
CA PHE A 674 -0.13 -12.23 21.21
C PHE A 674 -0.38 -13.18 20.03
N THR A 675 -1.32 -12.83 19.15
CA THR A 675 -1.61 -13.59 17.93
C THR A 675 -0.40 -13.65 17.00
N PHE A 676 0.38 -12.57 16.90
CA PHE A 676 1.63 -12.54 16.14
C PHE A 676 2.63 -13.62 16.61
N PHE A 677 2.87 -13.74 17.92
CA PHE A 677 3.78 -14.76 18.44
C PHE A 677 3.24 -16.18 18.23
N LYS A 678 1.91 -16.36 18.24
CA LYS A 678 1.24 -17.64 17.96
C LYS A 678 1.43 -18.10 16.50
N GLU A 679 1.32 -17.18 15.55
CA GLU A 679 1.37 -17.46 14.11
C GLU A 679 2.79 -17.42 13.54
N SER A 680 3.77 -16.94 14.32
CA SER A 680 5.14 -16.78 13.85
C SER A 680 5.86 -18.11 13.61
N ASN A 681 6.60 -18.18 12.49
CA ASN A 681 7.46 -19.30 12.14
C ASN A 681 8.90 -19.17 12.66
N TYR A 682 9.26 -18.06 13.29
CA TYR A 682 10.63 -17.82 13.73
C TYR A 682 10.91 -18.52 15.08
N PRO A 683 12.01 -19.30 15.22
CA PRO A 683 12.28 -20.10 16.42
C PRO A 683 12.34 -19.31 17.73
N THR A 684 12.87 -18.08 17.72
CA THR A 684 12.91 -17.22 18.91
C THR A 684 11.49 -16.81 19.34
N TYR A 685 10.65 -16.42 18.38
CA TYR A 685 9.27 -15.99 18.64
C TYR A 685 8.37 -17.14 19.10
N GLN A 686 8.58 -18.35 18.57
CA GLN A 686 7.89 -19.55 19.05
C GLN A 686 8.26 -19.90 20.50
N LYS A 687 9.53 -19.75 20.89
CA LYS A 687 9.95 -19.93 22.28
C LYS A 687 9.31 -18.89 23.21
N MET A 688 9.23 -17.64 22.76
CA MET A 688 8.53 -16.59 23.50
C MET A 688 7.04 -16.87 23.63
N TYR A 689 6.40 -17.36 22.56
CA TYR A 689 5.00 -17.77 22.60
C TYR A 689 4.74 -18.89 23.61
N GLN A 690 5.61 -19.90 23.64
CA GLN A 690 5.56 -20.98 24.64
C GLN A 690 5.69 -20.42 26.05
N PHE A 691 6.66 -19.53 26.30
CA PHE A 691 6.83 -18.88 27.60
C PHE A 691 5.59 -18.09 28.03
N LEU A 692 4.99 -17.31 27.13
CA LEU A 692 3.76 -16.54 27.40
C LEU A 692 2.56 -17.45 27.69
N THR A 693 2.47 -18.59 27.01
CA THR A 693 1.40 -19.58 27.21
C THR A 693 1.56 -20.32 28.54
N ASP A 694 2.80 -20.68 28.90
CA ASP A 694 3.13 -21.36 30.15
C ASP A 694 2.98 -20.43 31.38
N ASN A 695 3.09 -19.12 31.17
CA ASN A 695 3.06 -18.11 32.23
C ASN A 695 1.97 -17.05 32.02
N PRO A 696 0.67 -17.41 32.15
CA PRO A 696 -0.43 -16.47 31.93
C PRO A 696 -0.43 -15.29 32.91
N GLN A 697 0.22 -15.41 34.07
CA GLN A 697 0.36 -14.35 35.07
C GLN A 697 1.18 -13.13 34.59
N TYR A 698 1.96 -13.27 33.51
CA TYR A 698 2.72 -12.16 32.93
C TYR A 698 1.92 -11.42 31.86
N MET A 699 0.84 -11.98 31.33
CA MET A 699 -0.05 -11.26 30.42
C MET A 699 -0.96 -10.28 31.19
N THR A 700 -1.27 -9.13 30.58
CA THR A 700 -2.14 -8.11 31.18
C THR A 700 -3.45 -7.96 30.42
N ASN A 701 -4.49 -7.45 31.06
CA ASN A 701 -5.78 -7.23 30.40
C ASN A 701 -5.81 -5.89 29.66
N SER A 702 -5.07 -4.90 30.15
CA SER A 702 -4.93 -3.57 29.56
C SER A 702 -3.47 -3.22 29.30
N ASN A 703 -3.25 -2.33 28.33
CA ASN A 703 -1.93 -1.74 28.09
C ASN A 703 -1.46 -0.93 29.30
N GLN A 704 -2.37 -0.22 29.97
CA GLN A 704 -2.06 0.63 31.13
C GLN A 704 -1.49 -0.19 32.30
N GLU A 705 -2.12 -1.34 32.59
CA GLU A 705 -1.64 -2.31 33.59
C GLU A 705 -0.22 -2.83 33.25
N GLY A 706 0.05 -3.05 31.95
CA GLY A 706 1.37 -3.44 31.46
C GLY A 706 2.43 -2.38 31.73
N VAL A 707 2.13 -1.11 31.41
CA VAL A 707 3.01 0.03 31.66
C VAL A 707 3.31 0.19 33.15
N ASP A 708 2.28 0.16 34.01
CA ASP A 708 2.44 0.30 35.45
C ASP A 708 3.28 -0.84 36.06
N ARG A 709 3.20 -2.05 35.47
CA ARG A 709 4.01 -3.20 35.90
C ARG A 709 5.48 -3.08 35.52
N VAL A 710 5.79 -2.54 34.34
CA VAL A 710 7.19 -2.29 33.89
C VAL A 710 7.87 -1.29 34.82
N GLU A 711 7.13 -0.27 35.27
CA GLU A 711 7.68 0.76 36.15
C GLU A 711 7.99 0.23 37.56
N ASN A 712 7.16 -0.68 38.08
CA ASN A 712 7.28 -1.18 39.46
C ASN A 712 8.10 -2.47 39.60
N SER A 713 8.38 -3.21 38.51
CA SER A 713 9.02 -4.54 38.59
C SER A 713 10.04 -4.77 37.47
N ASN A 714 10.91 -5.79 37.63
CA ASN A 714 11.88 -6.17 36.59
C ASN A 714 11.18 -6.95 35.45
N TYR A 715 10.36 -6.25 34.69
CA TYR A 715 9.43 -6.79 33.71
C TYR A 715 9.49 -5.96 32.42
N ALA A 716 9.44 -6.62 31.26
CA ALA A 716 9.38 -5.97 29.95
C ALA A 716 8.01 -6.20 29.31
N PHE A 717 7.42 -5.15 28.73
CA PHE A 717 6.10 -5.24 28.12
C PHE A 717 6.17 -5.08 26.61
N LEU A 718 5.57 -6.04 25.90
CA LEU A 718 5.51 -6.05 24.44
C LEU A 718 4.23 -5.34 24.01
N MET A 719 4.39 -4.16 23.41
CA MET A 719 3.30 -3.34 22.91
C MET A 719 3.70 -2.61 21.63
N GLU A 720 2.73 -2.00 20.95
CA GLU A 720 2.96 -1.28 19.70
C GLU A 720 3.79 -0.01 19.95
N SER A 721 4.75 0.25 19.06
CA SER A 721 5.76 1.30 19.23
C SER A 721 5.20 2.70 19.31
N THR A 722 4.09 2.98 18.65
CA THR A 722 3.38 4.26 18.72
C THR A 722 2.84 4.52 20.13
N THR A 723 2.35 3.47 20.80
CA THR A 723 1.91 3.55 22.20
C THR A 723 3.11 3.71 23.13
N ILE A 724 4.24 3.03 22.85
CA ILE A 724 5.48 3.22 23.61
C ILE A 724 5.94 4.67 23.52
N GLU A 725 6.04 5.22 22.31
CA GLU A 725 6.43 6.62 22.05
C GLU A 725 5.54 7.59 22.85
N TYR A 726 4.22 7.35 22.84
CA TYR A 726 3.25 8.14 23.60
C TYR A 726 3.50 8.10 25.11
N ILE A 727 3.79 6.93 25.66
CA ILE A 727 4.05 6.73 27.08
C ILE A 727 5.42 7.30 27.48
N THR A 728 6.46 7.13 26.67
CA THR A 728 7.82 7.62 26.97
C THR A 728 7.92 9.14 26.99
N GLU A 729 7.08 9.84 26.23
CA GLU A 729 6.98 11.30 26.25
C GLU A 729 6.37 11.85 27.56
N ARG A 730 5.69 10.98 28.33
CA ARG A 730 5.00 11.31 29.60
C ARG A 730 5.69 10.72 30.82
N ARG A 731 6.20 9.49 30.70
CA ARG A 731 6.83 8.72 31.78
C ARG A 731 8.32 8.57 31.50
N CYS A 732 9.11 9.46 32.08
CA CYS A 732 10.55 9.55 31.79
C CYS A 732 11.38 8.41 32.40
N THR A 733 10.74 7.59 33.24
CA THR A 733 11.31 6.37 33.83
C THR A 733 11.37 5.21 32.84
N LEU A 734 10.70 5.31 31.69
CA LEU A 734 10.55 4.25 30.70
C LEU A 734 11.26 4.60 29.39
N THR A 735 11.65 3.58 28.63
CA THR A 735 12.27 3.70 27.31
C THR A 735 11.85 2.53 26.42
N GLN A 736 11.86 2.75 25.11
CA GLN A 736 11.87 1.65 24.15
C GLN A 736 13.25 1.00 24.13
N VAL A 737 13.29 -0.33 24.04
CA VAL A 737 14.51 -1.12 23.88
C VAL A 737 14.46 -1.88 22.55
N GLY A 738 15.58 -1.88 21.84
CA GLY A 738 15.74 -2.66 20.60
C GLY A 738 15.02 -2.06 19.38
N ALA A 739 15.13 -2.78 18.27
CA ALA A 739 14.42 -2.48 17.03
C ALA A 739 12.96 -3.00 17.10
N LEU A 740 12.14 -2.54 16.15
CA LEU A 740 10.79 -3.07 15.97
C LEU A 740 10.87 -4.53 15.51
N LEU A 741 10.06 -5.40 16.11
CA LEU A 741 10.06 -6.84 15.83
C LEU A 741 9.36 -7.21 14.53
N ASP A 742 8.50 -6.31 14.05
CA ASP A 742 7.73 -6.45 12.82
C ASP A 742 7.41 -5.08 12.21
N GLU A 743 6.81 -5.11 11.02
CA GLU A 743 6.31 -3.94 10.31
C GLU A 743 4.81 -4.11 10.08
N LYS A 744 4.02 -3.21 10.68
CA LYS A 744 2.55 -3.20 10.70
C LYS A 744 2.06 -1.78 10.45
N GLY A 745 0.75 -1.66 10.23
CA GLY A 745 0.10 -0.35 10.12
C GLY A 745 -1.27 -0.34 10.77
N TYR A 746 -1.67 0.85 11.22
CA TYR A 746 -3.06 1.15 11.51
C TYR A 746 -3.76 1.66 10.26
N GLY A 747 -4.94 1.11 10.00
CA GLY A 747 -5.81 1.48 8.89
C GLY A 747 -7.22 1.76 9.38
N ILE A 748 -8.00 2.48 8.57
CA ILE A 748 -9.43 2.67 8.83
C ILE A 748 -10.15 1.42 8.33
N ALA A 749 -10.84 0.72 9.23
CA ALA A 749 -11.64 -0.43 8.86
C ALA A 749 -12.96 0.03 8.24
N MET A 750 -13.44 -0.67 7.22
CA MET A 750 -14.69 -0.38 6.54
C MET A 750 -15.35 -1.64 6.01
N ARG A 751 -16.58 -1.50 5.51
CA ARG A 751 -17.31 -2.61 4.91
C ARG A 751 -16.52 -3.21 3.74
N LYS A 752 -16.66 -4.53 3.58
CA LYS A 752 -16.04 -5.26 2.49
C LYS A 752 -16.62 -4.81 1.15
N ASN A 753 -15.77 -4.61 0.15
CA ASN A 753 -16.11 -4.12 -1.19
C ASN A 753 -16.79 -2.75 -1.20
N TRP A 754 -16.44 -1.86 -0.26
CA TRP A 754 -17.06 -0.54 -0.17
C TRP A 754 -16.52 0.43 -1.24
N PRO A 755 -17.38 1.07 -2.06
CA PRO A 755 -16.94 1.85 -3.22
C PRO A 755 -16.12 3.10 -2.87
N TYR A 756 -16.15 3.57 -1.61
CA TYR A 756 -15.40 4.76 -1.18
C TYR A 756 -14.00 4.44 -0.62
N ARG A 757 -13.60 3.16 -0.55
CA ARG A 757 -12.29 2.74 -0.03
C ARG A 757 -11.14 3.46 -0.73
N ASP A 758 -11.17 3.49 -2.06
CA ASP A 758 -10.09 4.03 -2.87
C ASP A 758 -10.01 5.56 -2.74
N ILE A 759 -11.16 6.24 -2.62
CA ILE A 759 -11.25 7.69 -2.40
C ILE A 759 -10.66 8.07 -1.04
N LEU A 760 -11.03 7.34 0.02
CA LEU A 760 -10.48 7.56 1.36
C LEU A 760 -8.99 7.25 1.41
N SER A 761 -8.55 6.18 0.75
CA SER A 761 -7.13 5.81 0.68
C SER A 761 -6.31 6.87 -0.06
N GLN A 762 -6.81 7.39 -1.18
CA GLN A 762 -6.17 8.49 -1.90
C GLN A 762 -6.08 9.75 -1.05
N ALA A 763 -7.13 10.10 -0.29
CA ALA A 763 -7.10 11.25 0.59
C ALA A 763 -6.06 11.11 1.72
N ILE A 764 -5.90 9.91 2.29
CA ILE A 764 -4.86 9.62 3.30
C ILE A 764 -3.46 9.76 2.67
N LEU A 765 -3.24 9.24 1.47
CA LEU A 765 -1.97 9.40 0.74
C LEU A 765 -1.62 10.87 0.56
N GLU A 766 -2.57 11.68 0.09
CA GLU A 766 -2.35 13.12 -0.11
C GLU A 766 -2.05 13.84 1.23
N MET A 767 -2.72 13.47 2.32
CA MET A 767 -2.43 14.00 3.66
C MET A 767 -1.04 13.60 4.17
N GLN A 768 -0.57 12.41 3.79
CA GLN A 768 0.77 11.91 4.11
C GLN A 768 1.84 12.68 3.31
N GLU A 769 1.64 12.86 2.00
CA GLU A 769 2.54 13.62 1.12
C GLU A 769 2.65 15.10 1.53
N GLN A 770 1.54 15.70 1.98
CA GLN A 770 1.51 17.07 2.51
C GLN A 770 2.14 17.21 3.91
N GLY A 771 2.47 16.09 4.58
CA GLY A 771 3.00 16.08 5.94
C GLY A 771 1.98 16.44 7.02
N LEU A 772 0.68 16.44 6.71
CA LEU A 772 -0.39 16.75 7.66
C LEU A 772 -0.51 15.67 8.74
N LEU A 773 -0.40 14.39 8.36
CA LEU A 773 -0.38 13.27 9.32
C LEU A 773 0.76 13.40 10.33
N THR A 774 1.96 13.78 9.87
CA THR A 774 3.13 14.03 10.73
C THR A 774 2.89 15.19 11.68
N LYS A 775 2.28 16.28 11.20
CA LYS A 775 1.92 17.43 12.04
C LYS A 775 0.92 17.05 13.13
N MET A 776 -0.11 16.29 12.79
CA MET A 776 -1.08 15.76 13.75
C MET A 776 -0.44 14.81 14.76
N LYS A 777 0.49 13.94 14.32
CA LYS A 777 1.23 13.05 15.22
C LYS A 777 2.03 13.85 16.25
N THR A 778 2.80 14.86 15.83
CA THR A 778 3.55 15.72 16.76
C THR A 778 2.65 16.38 17.79
N LYS A 779 1.51 16.94 17.34
CA LYS A 779 0.51 17.58 18.22
C LYS A 779 0.00 16.64 19.32
N TRP A 780 -0.42 15.42 18.96
CA TRP A 780 -1.03 14.48 19.91
C TRP A 780 -0.01 13.74 20.79
N TRP A 781 1.19 13.45 20.28
CA TRP A 781 2.22 12.76 21.04
C TRP A 781 3.00 13.70 21.97
N LYS A 782 3.42 14.87 21.46
CA LYS A 782 4.38 15.77 22.12
C LYS A 782 3.78 17.05 22.70
N GLU A 783 2.66 17.57 22.19
CA GLU A 783 2.16 18.87 22.64
C GLU A 783 0.94 18.76 23.58
N LYS A 784 0.05 17.80 23.33
CA LYS A 784 -1.20 17.63 24.08
C LYS A 784 -1.07 16.66 25.24
N ARG A 785 -1.94 16.79 26.26
CA ARG A 785 -2.10 15.83 27.37
C ARG A 785 -0.77 15.46 28.05
N GLY A 786 0.07 16.44 28.35
CA GLY A 786 1.36 16.23 29.04
C GLY A 786 2.46 15.56 28.21
N GLY A 787 2.33 15.52 26.88
CA GLY A 787 3.43 15.16 25.98
C GLY A 787 4.59 16.15 26.10
N GLY A 788 5.81 15.70 25.80
CA GLY A 788 7.00 16.54 25.89
C GLY A 788 7.50 16.81 27.31
N ALA A 789 6.88 16.22 28.34
CA ALA A 789 7.34 16.34 29.73
C ALA A 789 8.74 15.74 29.93
N CYS A 790 9.12 14.79 29.07
CA CYS A 790 10.41 14.11 29.09
C CYS A 790 11.42 14.64 28.07
N SER A 791 11.14 15.79 27.43
CA SER A 791 12.17 16.46 26.62
C SER A 791 13.30 16.87 27.54
N GLU A 792 14.46 16.24 27.37
CA GLU A 792 15.67 16.61 28.08
C GLU A 792 15.92 18.10 27.79
N GLU A 793 15.69 18.98 28.78
CA GLU A 793 16.60 20.11 28.92
C GLU A 793 17.97 19.45 28.90
N ALA A 794 18.73 19.74 27.85
CA ALA A 794 20.10 19.29 27.74
C ALA A 794 20.82 19.91 28.94
N ASP A 795 20.78 19.21 30.08
CA ASP A 795 21.64 19.43 31.22
C ASP A 795 23.02 19.00 30.75
N SER A 796 23.60 19.89 29.95
CA SER A 796 25.01 20.01 29.63
C SER A 796 25.80 20.50 30.86
N ASP A 797 25.21 20.43 32.06
CA ASP A 797 25.90 20.68 33.29
C ASP A 797 26.65 19.41 33.67
N ALA A 798 27.98 19.49 33.55
CA ALA A 798 28.88 18.46 34.04
C ALA A 798 28.51 18.09 35.48
N SER A 799 28.09 16.83 35.68
CA SER A 799 27.69 16.31 36.98
C SER A 799 28.82 16.52 38.00
N SER A 800 28.52 17.20 39.11
CA SER A 800 29.51 17.41 40.18
C SER A 800 30.08 16.07 40.69
N LEU A 801 31.38 16.03 40.94
CA LEU A 801 32.08 14.82 41.34
C LEU A 801 31.70 14.44 42.79
N GLY A 802 30.89 13.40 42.96
CA GLY A 802 30.41 12.95 44.27
C GLY A 802 31.48 12.23 45.10
N PHE A 803 31.29 12.21 46.44
CA PHE A 803 32.16 11.48 47.38
C PHE A 803 32.33 9.99 47.02
N ALA A 804 31.29 9.35 46.47
CA ALA A 804 31.31 7.96 46.06
C ALA A 804 32.36 7.66 44.97
N ASN A 805 32.65 8.62 44.08
CA ASN A 805 33.65 8.47 43.02
C ASN A 805 35.09 8.53 43.56
N LEU A 806 35.31 9.23 44.68
CA LEU A 806 36.60 9.40 45.33
C LEU A 806 36.82 8.48 46.55
N GLY A 807 35.82 7.67 46.92
CA GLY A 807 35.83 6.84 48.13
C GLY A 807 37.04 5.90 48.23
N GLY A 808 37.47 5.30 47.12
CA GLY A 808 38.65 4.42 47.10
C GLY A 808 39.96 5.13 47.42
N VAL A 809 40.13 6.38 47.00
CA VAL A 809 41.34 7.17 47.27
C VAL A 809 41.45 7.47 48.76
N TYR A 810 40.34 7.85 49.40
CA TYR A 810 40.29 8.05 50.86
C TYR A 810 40.60 6.78 51.64
N LEU A 811 40.10 5.62 51.17
CA LEU A 811 40.38 4.32 51.79
C LEU A 811 41.87 3.97 51.73
N VAL A 812 42.51 4.16 50.57
CA VAL A 812 43.97 3.92 50.41
C VAL A 812 44.79 4.83 51.32
N MET A 813 44.44 6.11 51.41
CA MET A 813 45.11 7.06 52.29
C MET A 813 45.01 6.65 53.77
N PHE A 814 43.81 6.22 54.20
CA PHE A 814 43.58 5.78 55.58
C PHE A 814 44.37 4.52 55.92
N VAL A 815 44.28 3.49 55.07
CA VAL A 815 45.01 2.23 55.25
C VAL A 815 46.53 2.46 55.23
N GLY A 816 47.03 3.26 54.30
CA GLY A 816 48.45 3.60 54.20
C GLY A 816 48.97 4.33 55.45
N SER A 817 48.19 5.28 55.98
CA SER A 817 48.54 6.01 57.20
C SER A 817 48.55 5.11 58.44
N CYS A 818 47.56 4.23 58.58
CA CYS A 818 47.51 3.23 59.66
C CYS A 818 48.71 2.28 59.59
N PHE A 819 49.05 1.80 58.39
CA PHE A 819 50.20 0.91 58.20
C PHE A 819 51.52 1.62 58.53
N GLY A 820 51.69 2.87 58.08
CA GLY A 820 52.87 3.68 58.39
C GLY A 820 53.01 3.94 59.90
N SER A 821 51.91 4.28 60.58
CA SER A 821 51.90 4.47 62.04
C SER A 821 52.20 3.17 62.79
N LEU A 822 51.64 2.05 62.35
CA LEU A 822 51.92 0.74 62.96
C LEU A 822 53.39 0.35 62.75
N TYR A 823 53.93 0.52 61.55
CA TYR A 823 55.33 0.25 61.25
C TYR A 823 56.27 1.14 62.07
N GLY A 824 55.94 2.42 62.23
CA GLY A 824 56.67 3.35 63.11
C GLY A 824 56.63 2.90 64.58
N LEU A 825 55.46 2.49 65.08
CA LEU A 825 55.28 1.96 66.43
C LEU A 825 56.10 0.69 66.66
N VAL A 826 56.06 -0.25 65.72
CA VAL A 826 56.83 -1.50 65.78
C VAL A 826 58.33 -1.20 65.75
N ASN A 827 58.80 -0.32 64.87
CA ASN A 827 60.22 0.08 64.86
C ASN A 827 60.65 0.77 66.14
N CYS A 828 59.80 1.62 66.72
CA CYS A 828 60.07 2.25 68.00
C CYS A 828 60.23 1.20 69.11
N VAL A 829 59.29 0.25 69.20
CA VAL A 829 59.32 -0.84 70.18
C VAL A 829 60.54 -1.75 69.98
N VAL A 830 60.86 -2.09 68.74
CA VAL A 830 62.03 -2.90 68.39
C VAL A 830 63.31 -2.15 68.74
N SER A 831 63.42 -0.87 68.39
CA SER A 831 64.58 -0.03 68.73
C SER A 831 64.79 0.05 70.25
N ILE A 832 63.71 0.24 71.02
CA ILE A 832 63.76 0.22 72.49
C ILE A 832 64.18 -1.15 73.01
N TYR A 833 63.71 -2.24 72.40
CA TYR A 833 64.09 -3.61 72.76
C TYR A 833 65.59 -3.89 72.51
N TRP A 834 66.11 -3.51 71.35
CA TRP A 834 67.55 -3.64 71.04
C TRP A 834 68.40 -2.75 71.95
N SER A 835 68.00 -1.50 72.16
CA SER A 835 68.70 -0.57 73.07
C SER A 835 68.72 -1.08 74.52
N ALA A 836 67.60 -1.64 75.00
CA ALA A 836 67.53 -2.24 76.33
C ALA A 836 68.43 -3.50 76.46
N ARG A 837 68.52 -4.30 75.39
CA ARG A 837 69.37 -5.49 75.34
C ARG A 837 70.86 -5.17 75.25
N GLU A 838 71.25 -4.18 74.47
CA GLU A 838 72.65 -3.74 74.30
C GLU A 838 73.17 -3.04 75.57
N ASN A 839 72.32 -2.24 76.22
CA ASN A 839 72.68 -1.52 77.45
C ASN A 839 72.35 -2.28 78.75
N LYS A 840 71.85 -3.53 78.66
CA LYS A 840 71.48 -4.43 79.78
C LYS A 840 70.55 -3.80 80.83
N VAL A 841 69.55 -3.03 80.38
CA VAL A 841 68.53 -2.41 81.25
C VAL A 841 67.16 -3.07 81.07
N ASN A 842 66.25 -2.87 82.04
CA ASN A 842 64.93 -3.48 81.99
C ASN A 842 64.05 -2.79 80.93
N PHE A 843 63.43 -3.56 80.04
CA PHE A 843 62.67 -3.05 78.90
C PHE A 843 61.52 -2.10 79.31
N LYS A 844 60.84 -2.39 80.44
CA LYS A 844 59.69 -1.60 80.90
C LYS A 844 60.06 -0.18 81.33
N SER A 845 61.25 0.03 81.90
CA SER A 845 61.67 1.38 82.33
C SER A 845 62.05 2.23 81.12
N GLU A 846 62.75 1.66 80.15
CA GLU A 846 63.17 2.41 78.95
C GLU A 846 61.97 2.77 78.07
N LEU A 847 60.99 1.88 77.93
CA LEU A 847 59.74 2.15 77.22
C LEU A 847 58.93 3.28 77.88
N LEU A 848 58.84 3.30 79.22
CA LEU A 848 58.13 4.36 79.96
C LEU A 848 58.81 5.72 79.81
N ASP A 849 60.15 5.75 79.82
CA ASP A 849 60.91 6.99 79.65
C ASP A 849 60.81 7.54 78.23
N GLU A 850 60.80 6.68 77.21
CA GLU A 850 60.59 7.09 75.81
C GLU A 850 59.17 7.56 75.55
N ILE A 851 58.15 6.86 76.08
CA ILE A 851 56.76 7.30 76.00
C ILE A 851 56.56 8.64 76.71
N ARG A 852 57.21 8.84 77.87
CA ARG A 852 57.18 10.12 78.58
C ARG A 852 57.79 11.24 77.75
N PHE A 853 58.91 11.00 77.06
CA PHE A 853 59.53 11.96 76.17
C PHE A 853 58.63 12.31 74.96
N ILE A 854 58.01 11.30 74.32
CA ILE A 854 57.10 11.49 73.19
C ILE A 854 55.85 12.31 73.60
N ILE A 855 55.28 12.02 74.76
CA ILE A 855 54.10 12.73 75.30
C ILE A 855 54.43 14.19 75.68
N GLN A 856 55.70 14.48 75.97
CA GLN A 856 56.10 15.81 76.43
C GLN A 856 56.11 16.87 75.32
N CYS A 857 56.06 16.46 74.03
CA CYS A 857 55.90 17.31 72.82
C CYS A 857 56.73 18.62 72.77
N SER A 858 57.81 18.75 73.55
CA SER A 858 58.67 19.94 73.58
C SER A 858 60.13 19.56 73.39
N GLY A 859 60.74 20.04 72.30
CA GLY A 859 62.17 19.93 72.00
C GLY A 859 62.47 18.95 70.86
N ASN A 860 63.17 19.44 69.82
CA ASN A 860 63.64 18.63 68.69
C ASN A 860 65.01 17.96 68.95
N THR A 861 65.55 18.08 70.17
CA THR A 861 66.85 17.54 70.54
C THR A 861 66.72 16.52 71.67
N LYS A 862 67.16 15.29 71.39
CA LYS A 862 67.20 14.19 72.36
C LYS A 862 68.63 14.03 72.87
N ALA A 863 68.82 14.09 74.19
CA ALA A 863 70.13 13.82 74.78
C ALA A 863 70.49 12.32 74.65
N VAL A 864 71.72 12.03 74.22
CA VAL A 864 72.22 10.65 74.13
C VAL A 864 72.41 10.08 75.54
N LYS A 865 71.58 9.10 75.94
CA LYS A 865 71.58 8.54 77.30
C LYS A 865 72.79 7.65 77.62
N TYR A 866 73.40 7.01 76.62
CA TYR A 866 74.54 6.10 76.79
C TYR A 866 75.66 6.43 75.78
N PRO A 867 76.60 7.33 76.10
CA PRO A 867 77.75 7.57 75.25
C PRO A 867 78.71 6.37 75.27
N LYS A 868 79.14 5.87 74.09
CA LYS A 868 80.23 4.87 74.00
C LYS A 868 81.53 5.55 74.47
N ASN A 869 82.15 5.01 75.53
CA ASN A 869 83.39 5.54 76.10
C ASN A 869 84.51 5.67 75.05
N SER A 870 84.83 6.90 74.64
CA SER A 870 86.18 7.28 74.23
C SER A 870 86.95 7.73 75.47
N SER A 871 88.16 7.19 75.62
CA SER A 871 89.11 7.42 76.70
C SER A 871 89.33 8.88 77.12
N ARG A 872 89.02 9.16 78.40
CA ARG A 872 89.86 9.83 79.42
C ARG A 872 90.68 11.08 79.01
N SER A 873 90.27 12.28 79.47
CA SER A 873 91.14 13.17 80.27
C SER A 873 90.32 14.30 80.94
N MET A 874 90.95 14.92 81.94
CA MET A 874 90.40 15.59 83.11
C MET A 874 90.44 17.13 82.96
N ALA A 875 89.51 17.81 83.65
CA ALA A 875 89.69 19.05 84.44
C ALA A 875 88.80 20.26 84.08
N SER A 876 88.07 20.72 85.11
CA SER A 876 87.76 22.12 85.49
C SER A 876 87.15 23.05 84.41
N SER A 877 85.95 23.63 84.56
CA SER A 877 85.57 24.56 85.63
C SER A 877 84.12 25.02 85.43
N LYS A 878 83.49 25.46 86.52
CA LYS A 878 82.20 26.19 86.54
C LYS A 878 82.23 27.41 85.62
N SER A 879 81.19 27.63 84.81
CA SER A 879 80.46 28.92 84.83
C SER A 879 79.14 28.84 84.07
N LYS A 880 78.22 29.72 84.52
CA LYS A 880 76.84 29.89 84.10
C LYS A 880 76.72 30.25 82.62
N GLY A 881 75.58 29.88 82.05
CA GLY A 881 75.19 30.23 80.70
C GLY A 881 75.15 31.75 80.45
N SER A 882 75.62 32.11 79.27
CA SER A 882 75.25 33.33 78.56
C SER A 882 75.45 33.04 77.06
N SER A 883 74.37 32.76 76.35
CA SER A 883 74.35 32.88 74.89
C SER A 883 74.32 34.37 74.57
N ILE A 884 75.48 34.88 74.18
CA ILE A 884 75.66 36.21 73.60
C ILE A 884 75.06 36.18 72.19
N SER A 885 74.03 37.00 71.99
CA SER A 885 73.55 37.50 70.70
C SER A 885 74.27 38.82 70.40
N VAL A 886 74.83 38.95 69.20
CA VAL A 886 75.31 40.21 68.58
C VAL A 886 75.06 40.00 67.07
N ASP A 887 74.04 40.65 66.50
CA ASP A 887 74.11 41.93 65.73
C ASP A 887 75.09 41.82 64.54
N SER A 888 74.80 42.22 63.30
CA SER A 888 73.96 43.31 62.78
C SER A 888 73.91 43.27 61.23
N LEU A 889 72.83 43.84 60.67
CA LEU A 889 72.58 44.53 59.37
C LEU A 889 73.79 45.05 58.54
N PRO A 890 73.67 45.56 57.27
CA PRO A 890 72.47 46.07 56.55
C PRO A 890 72.38 45.76 55.02
N GLU A 891 71.26 46.13 54.38
CA GLU A 891 71.12 46.91 53.11
C GLU A 891 69.84 46.54 52.31
N ASP A 892 68.85 47.45 52.39
CA ASP A 892 67.99 47.86 51.27
C ASP A 892 68.74 49.00 50.51
N PRO A 893 68.45 49.39 49.23
CA PRO A 893 67.09 49.50 48.66
C PRO A 893 66.94 49.24 47.13
N SER A 894 65.71 49.02 46.65
CA SER A 894 65.05 49.88 45.62
C SER A 894 63.74 49.28 45.05
N GLU A 895 62.69 50.10 45.16
CA GLU A 895 61.58 50.38 44.21
C GLU A 895 60.62 49.22 43.81
N ALA A 896 59.40 49.22 44.37
CA ALA A 896 58.16 49.82 43.82
C ALA A 896 57.47 48.85 42.83
N GLU A 897 56.19 48.49 42.92
CA GLU A 897 55.03 49.36 43.14
C GLU A 897 53.76 48.55 43.49
N ALA A 898 53.00 49.09 44.45
CA ALA A 898 51.60 48.94 44.83
C ALA A 898 50.68 47.83 44.25
N ALA A 899 50.13 47.03 45.18
CA ALA A 899 48.82 46.41 45.09
C ALA A 899 47.69 47.43 45.37
N GLY A 900 46.67 47.45 44.52
CA GLY A 900 45.43 48.21 44.67
C GLY A 900 44.19 47.32 44.77
N LYS A 901 43.78 47.01 46.00
CA LYS A 901 42.42 46.81 46.56
C LYS A 901 41.26 46.29 45.66
N LEU A 902 40.77 45.11 46.05
CA LEU A 902 39.36 44.65 46.14
C LEU A 902 38.36 45.77 46.55
N PRO A 903 37.06 45.71 46.13
CA PRO A 903 36.12 44.76 46.75
C PRO A 903 34.94 44.20 45.90
N ASN A 904 34.46 43.05 46.37
CA ASN A 904 33.07 42.55 46.42
C ASN A 904 31.96 43.24 45.63
N HIS A 905 31.25 42.46 44.80
CA HIS A 905 29.83 42.03 44.97
C HIS A 905 29.44 41.21 43.72
N ALA A 906 29.15 39.92 43.84
CA ALA A 906 27.85 39.32 44.12
C ALA A 906 26.85 39.37 42.94
N LYS A 907 26.39 38.17 42.54
CA LYS A 907 25.35 37.79 41.55
C LYS A 907 25.82 37.95 40.10
N LYS A 908 25.85 36.90 39.29
CA LYS A 908 24.96 35.74 39.15
C LYS A 908 25.76 34.50 38.83
#